data_AF-A0A1G2V950-F1
#
_entry.id   AF-A0A1G2V950-F1
#
_cell.length_a   1.000
_cell.length_b   1.000
_cell.length_c   1.000
_cell.angle_alpha   90.00
_cell.angle_beta   90.00
_cell.angle_gamma   90.00
#
_symmetry.space_group_name_H-M   'P 1'
#
loop_
_entity.id
_entity.type
_entity.pdbx_description
1 polymer ?
#
loop_
_entity_poly.entity_id
_entity_poly.type
_entity_poly.pdbx_seq_one_letter_code
_entity_poly.pdbx_strand_id
1 'polypeptide(L)'
;MYLKSIELSGFKSFAKKNIFEFDSPISVIVGPNGSGKSNVAEAFRFVLGEQSVKSMRGKRGEDLIWNGAASEPRANRASVKVIFDNLPAGKAGTKKIFDLDFSEVIIERIVHRDGLNEYLINHSPVRLKDILELLARACIGASGHHIISQGEADKILSASPKDRKGIIEDALGLRLYQYKRLESERKLKKTFENIQQVEALRKEIAPHLRFLGKQVEKIKKTEEQRQTLIKLSQEYFKREHAYLTFSKTALLAERGPLNKALEKLSKESQGARKVLELESGLSAIRKQKDDLTRELGQSEGLIMAEEKAIENEKKLLASDEFKTVRLKDVESLYQEISALSSIAEIKNKFSDFIKDRKYGTNSKLISEAEARLGKLKERQKELEKLLEAIKEKEQKISEAEKAVFQAQSLENTLVSKLNLLKAHEESLKKDEEEFKRELNEVGHLVGPEALRLKDFNGEEKLVVNENRQEQEERKRVIEKFKIRLEDSNVTGMEEVHKEYKETHERDAFLARELLDLEKSAETLSELIKELETRLAVEFNSGLEKINREFNKLFVSMFGGGEASLVLTKEAGKRSDLEETEEEVEEGLDIKVNLPKKKIRGLMMLSGGERALTSLALIFAVSQVNPPPFIILDETDAALDESNSKRYGDLVETLSKHSQLILITHNRETMSHAGVIYGVTMGSNGISKLLSISFDQAVEVAK
;
A
#
# COMPACT_ATOMS: atom_id res chain seq x y z
N MET A 1 -29.12 45.11 -44.29
CA MET A 1 -28.82 43.94 -45.14
C MET A 1 -27.69 43.17 -44.49
N TYR A 2 -27.59 41.85 -44.65
CA TYR A 2 -26.57 41.07 -43.97
C TYR A 2 -25.22 41.10 -44.68
N LEU A 3 -25.20 41.05 -46.02
CA LEU A 3 -23.95 41.12 -46.79
C LEU A 3 -23.68 42.58 -47.16
N LYS A 4 -22.54 43.13 -46.71
CA LYS A 4 -22.14 44.52 -47.02
C LYS A 4 -21.31 44.60 -48.28
N SER A 5 -20.27 43.78 -48.41
CA SER A 5 -19.37 43.85 -49.55
C SER A 5 -18.55 42.58 -49.76
N ILE A 6 -18.04 42.39 -50.97
CA ILE A 6 -16.95 41.45 -51.28
C ILE A 6 -15.79 42.21 -51.92
N GLU A 7 -14.57 41.93 -51.44
CA GLU A 7 -13.32 42.46 -51.96
C GLU A 7 -12.52 41.32 -52.60
N LEU A 8 -12.09 41.52 -53.85
CA LEU A 8 -11.27 40.57 -54.60
C LEU A 8 -9.93 41.23 -54.92
N SER A 9 -8.82 40.55 -54.62
CA SER A 9 -7.48 41.03 -54.92
C SER A 9 -6.59 39.90 -55.42
N GLY A 10 -6.08 40.03 -56.65
CA GLY A 10 -5.26 39.01 -57.30
C GLY A 10 -6.03 37.72 -57.60
N PHE A 11 -7.36 37.71 -57.52
CA PHE A 11 -8.20 36.53 -57.72
C PHE A 11 -8.64 36.42 -59.17
N LYS A 12 -8.22 35.35 -59.85
CA LYS A 12 -8.48 35.11 -61.28
C LYS A 12 -8.24 36.38 -62.11
N SER A 13 -9.23 36.84 -62.88
CA SER A 13 -9.14 38.01 -63.74
C SER A 13 -9.11 39.36 -63.00
N PHE A 14 -9.37 39.38 -61.68
CA PHE A 14 -9.30 40.57 -60.84
C PHE A 14 -7.88 40.77 -60.29
N ALA A 15 -6.96 41.20 -61.16
CA ALA A 15 -5.55 41.42 -60.82
C ALA A 15 -5.35 42.46 -59.70
N LYS A 16 -6.15 43.53 -59.73
CA LYS A 16 -6.14 44.62 -58.74
C LYS A 16 -7.32 44.48 -57.78
N LYS A 17 -7.22 45.15 -56.64
CA LYS A 17 -8.29 45.25 -55.65
C LYS A 17 -9.57 45.82 -56.29
N ASN A 18 -10.65 45.06 -56.24
CA ASN A 18 -12.00 45.48 -56.63
C ASN A 18 -12.95 45.18 -55.48
N ILE A 19 -13.86 46.11 -55.19
CA ILE A 19 -14.85 46.00 -54.11
C ILE A 19 -16.25 46.11 -54.73
N PHE A 20 -17.10 45.13 -54.45
CA PHE A 20 -18.53 45.19 -54.77
C PHE A 20 -19.28 45.45 -53.46
N GLU A 21 -20.07 46.52 -53.42
CA GLU A 21 -20.90 46.89 -52.27
C GLU A 21 -22.35 46.46 -52.54
N PHE A 22 -23.02 45.86 -51.56
CA PHE A 22 -24.38 45.34 -51.76
C PHE A 22 -25.35 46.09 -50.85
N ASP A 23 -25.78 47.25 -51.32
CA ASP A 23 -26.69 48.19 -50.66
C ASP A 23 -28.14 48.09 -51.16
N SER A 24 -28.43 47.11 -52.03
CA SER A 24 -29.76 46.81 -52.57
C SER A 24 -30.16 45.36 -52.27
N PRO A 25 -31.47 45.07 -52.05
CA PRO A 25 -32.00 43.70 -51.96
C PRO A 25 -31.70 42.86 -53.21
N ILE A 26 -31.67 43.48 -54.39
CA ILE A 26 -31.32 42.84 -55.66
C ILE A 26 -30.17 43.62 -56.30
N SER A 27 -29.02 42.96 -56.40
CA SER A 27 -27.83 43.47 -57.08
C SER A 27 -27.57 42.62 -58.31
N VAL A 28 -27.36 43.24 -59.45
CA VAL A 28 -27.14 42.53 -60.72
C VAL A 28 -25.74 42.82 -61.26
N ILE A 29 -25.02 41.78 -61.65
CA ILE A 29 -23.69 41.85 -62.24
C ILE A 29 -23.83 41.50 -63.73
N VAL A 30 -23.47 42.44 -64.59
CA VAL A 30 -23.60 42.32 -66.05
C VAL A 30 -22.25 42.50 -66.72
N GLY A 31 -22.09 41.98 -67.93
CA GLY A 31 -20.88 42.19 -68.71
C GLY A 31 -20.78 41.26 -69.91
N PRO A 32 -19.96 41.60 -70.91
CA PRO A 32 -19.74 40.75 -72.07
C PRO A 32 -19.16 39.40 -71.67
N ASN A 33 -19.29 38.40 -72.55
CA ASN A 33 -18.72 37.07 -72.31
C ASN A 33 -17.19 37.16 -72.16
N GLY A 34 -16.64 36.42 -71.19
CA GLY A 34 -15.22 36.46 -70.86
C GLY A 34 -14.77 37.67 -70.02
N SER A 35 -15.68 38.58 -69.63
CA SER A 35 -15.34 39.75 -68.80
C SER A 35 -14.89 39.42 -67.37
N GLY A 36 -15.18 38.22 -66.88
CA GLY A 36 -14.92 37.79 -65.50
C GLY A 36 -16.11 37.86 -64.55
N LYS A 37 -17.33 38.14 -65.03
CA LYS A 37 -18.56 38.19 -64.21
C LYS A 37 -18.77 36.96 -63.30
N SER A 38 -18.69 35.75 -63.85
CA SER A 38 -18.83 34.51 -63.07
C SER A 38 -17.67 34.24 -62.12
N ASN A 39 -16.51 34.92 -62.28
CA ASN A 39 -15.42 34.82 -61.30
C ASN A 39 -15.82 35.45 -59.95
N VAL A 40 -16.82 36.33 -59.92
CA VAL A 40 -17.36 36.89 -58.66
C VAL A 40 -18.11 35.82 -57.87
N ALA A 41 -18.98 35.02 -58.50
CA ALA A 41 -19.65 33.90 -57.85
C ALA A 41 -18.64 32.86 -57.31
N GLU A 42 -17.56 32.60 -58.05
CA GLU A 42 -16.49 31.72 -57.60
C GLU A 42 -15.68 32.30 -56.43
N ALA A 43 -15.52 33.63 -56.36
CA ALA A 43 -14.88 34.28 -55.22
C ALA A 43 -15.70 34.07 -53.93
N PHE A 44 -17.03 34.15 -54.02
CA PHE A 44 -17.91 33.79 -52.89
C PHE A 44 -17.76 32.33 -52.50
N ARG A 45 -17.74 31.38 -53.43
CA ARG A 45 -17.49 29.96 -53.09
C ARG A 45 -16.15 29.78 -52.38
N PHE A 46 -15.11 30.42 -52.93
CA PHE A 46 -13.76 30.35 -52.41
C PHE A 46 -13.70 30.80 -50.95
N VAL A 47 -14.17 32.01 -50.64
CA VAL A 47 -14.10 32.58 -49.27
C VAL A 47 -15.01 31.87 -48.28
N LEU A 48 -16.12 31.27 -48.74
CA LEU A 48 -17.06 30.51 -47.90
C LEU A 48 -16.61 29.05 -47.65
N GLY A 49 -15.39 28.69 -48.05
CA GLY A 49 -14.76 27.43 -47.65
C GLY A 49 -14.86 26.29 -48.67
N GLU A 50 -15.25 26.56 -49.93
CA GLU A 50 -15.24 25.55 -51.00
C GLU A 50 -13.83 24.99 -51.22
N GLN A 51 -13.68 23.68 -51.11
CA GLN A 51 -12.38 23.01 -51.27
C GLN A 51 -12.16 22.51 -52.69
N SER A 52 -13.24 22.23 -53.43
CA SER A 52 -13.16 21.71 -54.79
C SER A 52 -12.76 22.81 -55.76
N VAL A 53 -11.49 22.84 -56.14
CA VAL A 53 -10.97 23.78 -57.15
C VAL A 53 -11.70 23.63 -58.49
N LYS A 54 -12.14 22.40 -58.81
CA LYS A 54 -12.92 22.10 -60.02
C LYS A 54 -14.27 22.84 -60.03
N SER A 55 -14.93 22.96 -58.87
CA SER A 55 -16.20 23.71 -58.75
C SER A 55 -16.02 25.21 -59.02
N MET A 56 -14.81 25.73 -58.79
CA MET A 56 -14.39 27.09 -59.10
C MET A 56 -13.63 27.15 -60.43
N ARG A 57 -13.95 26.27 -61.39
CA ARG A 57 -13.38 26.22 -62.76
C ARG A 57 -11.85 26.31 -62.83
N GLY A 58 -11.15 25.74 -61.86
CA GLY A 58 -9.69 25.60 -61.85
C GLY A 58 -9.24 24.13 -61.82
N LYS A 59 -7.95 23.87 -62.07
CA LYS A 59 -7.33 22.54 -61.93
C LYS A 59 -6.47 22.44 -60.67
N ARG A 60 -5.79 23.53 -60.29
CA ARG A 60 -4.94 23.65 -59.10
C ARG A 60 -5.27 24.92 -58.33
N GLY A 61 -4.95 24.98 -57.04
CA GLY A 61 -5.20 26.17 -56.21
C GLY A 61 -4.55 27.44 -56.78
N GLU A 62 -3.39 27.31 -57.42
CA GLU A 62 -2.67 28.38 -58.12
C GLU A 62 -3.47 29.00 -59.28
N ASP A 63 -4.39 28.25 -59.90
CA ASP A 63 -5.21 28.75 -61.02
C ASP A 63 -6.24 29.80 -60.56
N LEU A 64 -6.48 29.88 -59.25
CA LEU A 64 -7.30 30.93 -58.65
C LEU A 64 -6.53 32.25 -58.49
N ILE A 65 -5.21 32.24 -58.69
CA ILE A 65 -4.34 33.40 -58.57
C ILE A 65 -4.12 34.03 -59.95
N TRP A 66 -4.13 35.37 -60.01
CA TRP A 66 -3.83 36.12 -61.22
C TRP A 66 -2.49 35.69 -61.82
N ASN A 67 -2.55 35.16 -63.04
CA ASN A 67 -1.40 34.56 -63.71
C ASN A 67 -0.62 35.51 -64.64
N GLY A 68 -0.87 36.82 -64.51
CA GLY A 68 -0.18 37.87 -65.26
C GLY A 68 -0.80 38.15 -66.63
N ALA A 69 -0.58 39.37 -67.10
CA ALA A 69 -0.84 39.80 -68.48
C ALA A 69 0.30 40.72 -68.95
N ALA A 70 0.27 41.13 -70.23
CA ALA A 70 1.33 41.96 -70.82
C ALA A 70 1.62 43.26 -70.03
N SER A 71 0.62 43.83 -69.34
CA SER A 71 0.76 45.06 -68.57
C SER A 71 0.90 44.90 -67.06
N GLU A 72 0.71 43.69 -66.51
CA GLU A 72 0.61 43.48 -65.06
C GLU A 72 1.25 42.13 -64.68
N PRO A 73 2.21 42.10 -63.76
CA PRO A 73 2.93 40.88 -63.41
C PRO A 73 2.02 39.85 -62.75
N ARG A 74 2.53 38.62 -62.67
CA ARG A 74 1.92 37.52 -61.91
C ARG A 74 1.76 37.91 -60.44
N ALA A 75 0.61 37.61 -59.85
CA ALA A 75 0.43 37.72 -58.41
C ALA A 75 1.00 36.48 -57.70
N ASN A 76 1.52 36.67 -56.48
CA ASN A 76 2.02 35.58 -55.63
C ASN A 76 0.94 34.98 -54.72
N ARG A 77 -0.16 35.71 -54.53
CA ARG A 77 -1.33 35.30 -53.74
C ARG A 77 -2.61 35.89 -54.32
N ALA A 78 -3.73 35.25 -54.03
CA ALA A 78 -5.05 35.83 -54.20
C ALA A 78 -5.74 35.89 -52.85
N SER A 79 -6.45 36.99 -52.57
CA SER A 79 -7.30 37.10 -51.39
C SER A 79 -8.71 37.48 -51.80
N VAL A 80 -9.68 36.90 -51.10
CA VAL A 80 -11.08 37.27 -51.17
C VAL A 80 -11.57 37.51 -49.76
N LYS A 81 -12.21 38.66 -49.55
CA LYS A 81 -12.70 39.11 -48.25
C LYS A 81 -14.17 39.48 -48.36
N VAL A 82 -15.00 38.88 -47.53
CA VAL A 82 -16.43 39.18 -47.43
C VAL A 82 -16.71 39.85 -46.10
N ILE A 83 -17.52 40.89 -46.12
CA ILE A 83 -17.90 41.67 -44.95
C ILE A 83 -19.40 41.54 -44.73
N PHE A 84 -19.77 41.06 -43.54
CA PHE A 84 -21.14 40.94 -43.08
C PHE A 84 -21.48 41.99 -42.04
N ASP A 85 -22.67 42.56 -42.13
CA ASP A 85 -23.33 43.23 -41.01
C ASP A 85 -23.86 42.17 -40.06
N ASN A 86 -23.28 42.09 -38.86
CA ASN A 86 -23.69 41.08 -37.89
C ASN A 86 -25.00 41.44 -37.18
N LEU A 87 -25.41 42.71 -37.24
CA LEU A 87 -26.63 43.21 -36.61
C LEU A 87 -27.26 44.32 -37.47
N PRO A 88 -27.91 43.97 -38.59
CA PRO A 88 -28.48 44.98 -39.47
C PRO A 88 -29.54 45.81 -38.74
N ALA A 89 -29.33 47.12 -38.71
CA ALA A 89 -30.24 48.09 -38.11
C ALA A 89 -31.61 48.07 -38.81
N GLY A 90 -32.70 48.10 -38.04
CA GLY A 90 -34.04 48.41 -38.59
C GLY A 90 -35.18 47.40 -38.35
N LYS A 91 -34.98 46.30 -37.62
CA LYS A 91 -36.08 45.43 -37.16
C LYS A 91 -35.99 45.22 -35.66
N ALA A 92 -36.98 45.68 -34.89
CA ALA A 92 -37.02 45.35 -33.46
C ALA A 92 -37.05 43.82 -33.29
N GLY A 93 -36.01 43.26 -32.65
CA GLY A 93 -35.84 41.81 -32.49
C GLY A 93 -34.93 41.10 -33.52
N THR A 94 -34.16 41.81 -34.36
CA THR A 94 -33.15 41.15 -35.22
C THR A 94 -32.09 40.43 -34.37
N LYS A 95 -32.00 39.11 -34.55
CA LYS A 95 -30.92 38.30 -33.98
C LYS A 95 -29.62 38.53 -34.75
N LYS A 96 -28.49 38.41 -34.06
CA LYS A 96 -27.18 38.34 -34.72
C LYS A 96 -27.15 37.16 -35.69
N ILE A 97 -26.52 37.33 -36.85
CA ILE A 97 -26.32 36.23 -37.81
C ILE A 97 -25.20 35.29 -37.38
N PHE A 98 -24.15 35.85 -36.76
CA PHE A 98 -23.04 35.10 -36.20
C PHE A 98 -22.96 35.30 -34.69
N ASP A 99 -22.61 34.23 -33.98
CA ASP A 99 -22.39 34.21 -32.53
C ASP A 99 -21.04 34.81 -32.18
N LEU A 100 -20.85 36.07 -32.56
CA LEU A 100 -19.64 36.85 -32.36
C LEU A 100 -20.02 38.21 -31.78
N ASP A 101 -19.20 38.72 -30.87
CA ASP A 101 -19.39 40.03 -30.24
C ASP A 101 -18.78 41.17 -31.06
N PHE A 102 -19.02 41.12 -32.37
CA PHE A 102 -18.62 42.15 -33.32
C PHE A 102 -19.85 42.64 -34.09
N SER A 103 -19.90 43.94 -34.38
CA SER A 103 -20.94 44.54 -35.23
C SER A 103 -20.76 44.16 -36.70
N GLU A 104 -19.51 43.94 -37.11
CA GLU A 104 -19.17 43.48 -38.45
C GLU A 104 -18.33 42.20 -38.35
N VAL A 105 -18.61 41.25 -39.22
CA VAL A 105 -17.85 39.99 -39.31
C VAL A 105 -17.22 39.92 -40.69
N ILE A 106 -15.90 39.84 -40.69
CA ILE A 106 -15.06 39.76 -41.86
C ILE A 106 -14.59 38.32 -41.99
N ILE A 107 -14.88 37.70 -43.12
CA ILE A 107 -14.33 36.39 -43.49
C ILE A 107 -13.39 36.60 -44.67
N GLU A 108 -12.13 36.19 -44.52
CA GLU A 108 -11.13 36.31 -45.56
C GLU A 108 -10.45 34.96 -45.79
N ARG A 109 -10.23 34.63 -47.07
CA ARG A 109 -9.42 33.49 -47.48
C ARG A 109 -8.33 33.97 -48.41
N ILE A 110 -7.11 33.49 -48.18
CA ILE A 110 -5.93 33.78 -48.99
C ILE A 110 -5.39 32.47 -49.52
N VAL A 111 -5.08 32.41 -50.82
CA VAL A 111 -4.38 31.28 -51.43
C VAL A 111 -3.04 31.74 -51.99
N HIS A 112 -2.01 30.95 -51.71
CA HIS A 112 -0.64 31.19 -52.11
C HIS A 112 -0.25 30.27 -53.27
N ARG A 113 0.82 30.63 -53.99
CA ARG A 113 1.31 29.83 -55.13
C ARG A 113 1.84 28.45 -54.78
N ASP A 114 2.16 28.20 -53.51
CA ASP A 114 2.50 26.86 -53.01
C ASP A 114 1.26 25.99 -52.72
N GLY A 115 0.06 26.54 -52.91
CA GLY A 115 -1.22 25.88 -52.63
C GLY A 115 -1.69 26.01 -51.18
N LEU A 116 -0.92 26.65 -50.30
CA LEU A 116 -1.35 26.92 -48.93
C LEU A 116 -2.53 27.91 -48.93
N ASN A 117 -3.49 27.63 -48.04
CA ASN A 117 -4.66 28.45 -47.84
C ASN A 117 -4.66 28.99 -46.40
N GLU A 118 -4.79 30.29 -46.25
CA GLU A 118 -4.97 30.97 -44.97
C GLU A 118 -6.44 31.39 -44.83
N TYR A 119 -7.03 31.18 -43.66
CA TYR A 119 -8.40 31.56 -43.33
C TYR A 119 -8.36 32.53 -42.17
N LEU A 120 -9.09 33.64 -42.29
CA LEU A 120 -9.14 34.67 -41.26
C LEU A 120 -10.58 35.05 -40.94
N ILE A 121 -10.88 35.21 -39.65
CA ILE A 121 -12.09 35.88 -39.15
C ILE A 121 -11.64 37.15 -38.45
N ASN A 122 -12.14 38.31 -38.87
CA ASN A 122 -11.76 39.61 -38.30
C ASN A 122 -10.24 39.77 -38.16
N HIS A 123 -9.51 39.42 -39.23
CA HIS A 123 -8.04 39.46 -39.31
C HIS A 123 -7.28 38.46 -38.42
N SER A 124 -7.98 37.63 -37.64
CA SER A 124 -7.35 36.58 -36.82
C SER A 124 -7.30 35.26 -37.61
N PRO A 125 -6.15 34.55 -37.65
CA PRO A 125 -6.05 33.29 -38.36
C PRO A 125 -6.85 32.18 -37.66
N VAL A 126 -7.61 31.41 -38.42
CA VAL A 126 -8.48 30.32 -37.94
C VAL A 126 -8.35 29.07 -38.83
N ARG A 127 -8.93 27.95 -38.41
CA ARG A 127 -9.00 26.75 -39.24
C ARG A 127 -10.24 26.82 -40.13
N LEU A 128 -10.20 26.12 -41.26
CA LEU A 128 -11.38 25.97 -42.13
C LEU A 128 -12.59 25.39 -41.37
N LYS A 129 -12.38 24.48 -40.41
CA LYS A 129 -13.45 23.94 -39.57
C LYS A 129 -14.22 25.06 -38.86
N ASP A 130 -13.50 26.05 -38.34
CA ASP A 130 -14.07 27.17 -37.59
C ASP A 130 -14.92 28.07 -38.50
N ILE A 131 -14.45 28.30 -39.74
CA ILE A 131 -15.22 29.00 -40.79
C ILE A 131 -16.51 28.24 -41.11
N LEU A 132 -16.42 26.93 -41.37
CA LEU A 132 -17.58 26.11 -41.71
C LEU A 132 -18.60 26.03 -40.56
N GLU A 133 -18.15 25.96 -39.31
CA GLU A 133 -19.04 25.96 -38.15
C GLU A 133 -19.74 27.33 -37.96
N LEU A 134 -19.00 28.42 -38.16
CA LEU A 134 -19.55 29.78 -38.12
C LEU A 134 -20.62 29.98 -39.21
N LEU A 135 -20.33 29.54 -40.44
CA LEU A 135 -21.22 29.68 -41.59
C LEU A 135 -22.44 28.75 -41.49
N ALA A 136 -22.30 27.53 -40.95
CA ALA A 136 -23.40 26.60 -40.75
C ALA A 136 -24.49 27.18 -39.82
N ARG A 137 -24.11 27.97 -38.81
CA ARG A 137 -25.07 28.66 -37.94
C ARG A 137 -25.87 29.75 -38.68
N ALA A 138 -25.26 30.37 -39.68
CA ALA A 138 -25.89 31.37 -40.53
C ALA A 138 -26.65 30.76 -41.73
N CYS A 139 -26.79 29.43 -41.78
CA CYS A 139 -27.38 28.69 -42.90
C CYS A 139 -26.63 28.90 -44.23
N ILE A 140 -25.35 29.30 -44.15
CA ILE A 140 -24.43 29.37 -45.27
C ILE A 140 -23.69 28.03 -45.31
N GLY A 141 -24.31 27.03 -45.96
CA GLY A 141 -23.82 25.65 -45.94
C GLY A 141 -22.72 25.34 -46.96
N ALA A 142 -21.89 24.33 -46.67
CA ALA A 142 -20.85 23.82 -47.58
C ALA A 142 -21.43 23.13 -48.84
N SER A 143 -22.71 22.73 -48.83
CA SER A 143 -23.42 22.24 -50.02
C SER A 143 -23.56 23.29 -51.12
N GLY A 144 -23.42 24.58 -50.76
CA GLY A 144 -23.49 25.69 -51.70
C GLY A 144 -24.87 25.91 -52.30
N HIS A 145 -25.96 25.45 -51.67
CA HIS A 145 -27.33 25.62 -52.20
C HIS A 145 -27.76 27.09 -52.36
N HIS A 146 -27.08 28.02 -51.68
CA HIS A 146 -27.27 29.46 -51.80
C HIS A 146 -26.42 30.09 -52.94
N ILE A 147 -25.55 29.32 -53.61
CA ILE A 147 -24.80 29.76 -54.79
C ILE A 147 -25.10 28.80 -55.94
N ILE A 148 -25.84 29.27 -56.93
CA ILE A 148 -26.09 28.50 -58.16
C ILE A 148 -25.13 29.02 -59.22
N SER A 149 -24.09 28.24 -59.53
CA SER A 149 -23.13 28.59 -60.57
C SER A 149 -23.71 28.36 -61.97
N GLN A 150 -23.08 28.97 -62.97
CA GLN A 150 -23.36 28.70 -64.38
C GLN A 150 -23.36 27.18 -64.67
N GLY A 151 -24.46 26.69 -65.24
CA GLY A 151 -24.63 25.27 -65.57
C GLY A 151 -24.93 24.35 -64.39
N GLU A 152 -25.04 24.87 -63.15
CA GLU A 152 -25.49 24.13 -61.97
C GLU A 152 -26.98 24.32 -61.68
N ALA A 153 -27.72 25.01 -62.56
CA ALA A 153 -29.13 25.31 -62.38
C ALA A 153 -30.00 24.06 -62.21
N ASP A 154 -29.60 22.88 -62.72
CA ASP A 154 -30.30 21.59 -62.58
C ASP A 154 -29.62 20.61 -61.60
N LYS A 155 -28.60 21.07 -60.84
CA LYS A 155 -27.74 20.22 -60.00
C LYS A 155 -28.49 19.45 -58.91
N ILE A 156 -29.46 20.08 -58.25
CA ILE A 156 -30.27 19.40 -57.21
C ILE A 156 -31.16 18.30 -57.80
N LEU A 157 -31.59 18.43 -59.06
CA LEU A 157 -32.39 17.42 -59.75
C LEU A 157 -31.53 16.24 -60.23
N SER A 158 -30.28 16.52 -60.64
CA SER A 158 -29.33 15.50 -61.13
C SER A 158 -28.55 14.80 -60.03
N ALA A 159 -28.54 15.35 -58.80
CA ALA A 159 -27.94 14.74 -57.62
C ALA A 159 -28.58 13.36 -57.29
N SER A 160 -27.81 12.48 -56.64
CA SER A 160 -28.33 11.21 -56.13
C SER A 160 -29.35 11.44 -55.01
N PRO A 161 -30.27 10.50 -54.74
CA PRO A 161 -31.23 10.65 -53.63
C PRO A 161 -30.56 10.96 -52.29
N LYS A 162 -29.40 10.35 -52.00
CA LYS A 162 -28.58 10.62 -50.81
C LYS A 162 -28.05 12.04 -50.79
N ASP A 163 -27.45 12.50 -51.89
CA ASP A 163 -26.91 13.85 -52.00
C ASP A 163 -28.01 14.91 -51.88
N ARG A 164 -29.19 14.65 -52.47
CA ARG A 164 -30.38 15.50 -52.31
C ARG A 164 -30.80 15.61 -50.86
N LYS A 165 -30.86 14.49 -50.11
CA LYS A 165 -31.13 14.52 -48.67
C LYS A 165 -30.12 15.41 -47.94
N GLY A 166 -28.82 15.24 -48.22
CA GLY A 166 -27.77 16.07 -47.63
C GLY A 166 -27.91 17.57 -47.94
N ILE A 167 -28.27 17.94 -49.17
CA ILE A 167 -28.53 19.34 -49.55
C ILE A 167 -29.71 19.92 -48.76
N ILE A 168 -30.80 19.15 -48.61
CA ILE A 168 -31.99 19.58 -47.87
C ILE A 168 -31.71 19.69 -46.36
N GLU A 169 -30.97 18.73 -45.79
CA GLU A 169 -30.53 18.79 -44.39
C GLU A 169 -29.65 20.01 -44.10
N ASP A 170 -28.70 20.32 -44.99
CA ASP A 170 -27.83 21.49 -44.87
C ASP A 170 -28.64 22.79 -44.96
N ALA A 171 -29.59 22.86 -45.89
CA ALA A 171 -30.46 24.03 -46.03
C ALA A 171 -31.45 24.21 -44.88
N LEU A 172 -31.90 23.13 -44.23
CA LEU A 172 -32.66 23.19 -42.98
C LEU A 172 -31.81 23.56 -41.76
N GLY A 173 -30.50 23.77 -41.92
CA GLY A 173 -29.58 24.10 -40.81
C GLY A 173 -29.25 22.92 -39.91
N LEU A 174 -29.54 21.68 -40.35
CA LEU A 174 -29.37 20.47 -39.54
C LEU A 174 -27.91 20.01 -39.46
N ARG A 175 -27.06 20.56 -40.34
CA ARG A 175 -25.65 20.20 -40.47
C ARG A 175 -24.86 20.36 -39.17
N LEU A 176 -25.15 21.41 -38.39
CA LEU A 176 -24.51 21.63 -37.08
C LEU A 176 -24.80 20.47 -36.11
N TYR A 177 -26.06 20.02 -36.04
CA TYR A 177 -26.46 18.91 -35.17
C TYR A 177 -25.82 17.60 -35.63
N GLN A 178 -25.71 17.37 -36.95
CA GLN A 178 -24.98 16.22 -37.50
C GLN A 178 -23.50 16.22 -37.09
N TYR A 179 -22.83 17.38 -37.18
CA TYR A 179 -21.44 17.51 -36.73
C TYR A 179 -21.29 17.24 -35.23
N LYS A 180 -22.19 17.79 -34.41
CA LYS A 180 -22.19 17.54 -32.96
C LYS A 180 -22.44 16.07 -32.63
N ARG A 181 -23.32 15.39 -33.37
CA ARG A 181 -23.58 13.95 -33.21
C ARG A 181 -22.33 13.14 -33.52
N LEU A 182 -21.74 13.32 -34.70
CA LEU A 182 -20.49 12.65 -35.11
C LEU A 182 -19.32 12.91 -34.15
N GLU A 183 -19.19 14.14 -33.63
CA GLU A 183 -18.18 14.45 -32.62
C GLU A 183 -18.44 13.72 -31.30
N SER A 184 -19.69 13.64 -30.87
CA SER A 184 -20.10 12.94 -29.65
C SER A 184 -19.90 11.43 -29.78
N GLU A 185 -20.21 10.83 -30.93
CA GLU A 185 -19.93 9.42 -31.25
C GLU A 185 -18.42 9.13 -31.16
N ARG A 186 -17.56 10.00 -31.70
CA ARG A 186 -16.10 9.85 -31.60
C ARG A 186 -15.61 9.96 -30.15
N LYS A 187 -16.15 10.90 -29.37
CA LYS A 187 -15.83 11.04 -27.94
C LYS A 187 -16.27 9.80 -27.15
N LEU A 188 -17.45 9.27 -27.45
CA LEU A 188 -17.98 8.07 -26.82
C LEU A 188 -17.09 6.86 -27.08
N LYS A 189 -16.70 6.63 -28.35
CA LYS A 189 -15.76 5.55 -28.72
C LYS A 189 -14.45 5.65 -27.93
N LYS A 190 -13.85 6.84 -27.89
CA LYS A 190 -12.62 7.09 -27.13
C LYS A 190 -12.81 6.87 -25.62
N THR A 191 -13.98 7.20 -25.08
CA THR A 191 -14.30 6.98 -23.67
C THR A 191 -14.36 5.49 -23.34
N PHE A 192 -14.97 4.67 -24.21
CA PHE A 192 -14.94 3.20 -24.06
C PHE A 192 -13.53 2.61 -24.15
N GLU A 193 -12.69 3.11 -25.06
CA GLU A 193 -11.28 2.70 -25.13
C GLU A 193 -10.54 3.03 -23.82
N ASN A 194 -10.78 4.21 -23.23
CA ASN A 194 -10.19 4.58 -21.94
C ASN A 194 -10.70 3.69 -20.79
N ILE A 195 -12.00 3.36 -20.75
CA ILE A 195 -12.56 2.45 -19.73
C ILE A 195 -11.84 1.10 -19.79
N GLN A 196 -11.70 0.51 -20.98
CA GLN A 196 -11.00 -0.76 -21.16
C GLN A 196 -9.55 -0.71 -20.67
N GLN A 197 -8.83 0.39 -20.91
CA GLN A 197 -7.46 0.59 -20.42
C GLN A 197 -7.41 0.65 -18.90
N VAL A 198 -8.31 1.42 -18.26
CA VAL A 198 -8.36 1.54 -16.79
C VAL A 198 -8.71 0.20 -16.15
N GLU A 199 -9.66 -0.55 -16.70
CA GLU A 199 -9.99 -1.89 -16.23
C GLU A 199 -8.80 -2.86 -16.31
N ALA A 200 -8.03 -2.82 -17.40
CA ALA A 200 -6.84 -3.64 -17.57
C ALA A 200 -5.79 -3.32 -16.50
N LEU A 201 -5.51 -2.03 -16.25
CA LEU A 201 -4.59 -1.58 -15.21
C LEU A 201 -5.04 -2.04 -13.81
N ARG A 202 -6.33 -1.97 -13.50
CA ARG A 202 -6.85 -2.47 -12.22
C ARG A 202 -6.72 -3.98 -12.08
N LYS A 203 -6.97 -4.74 -13.15
CA LYS A 203 -6.76 -6.19 -13.18
C LYS A 203 -5.29 -6.56 -12.96
N GLU A 204 -4.36 -5.76 -13.49
CA GLU A 204 -2.91 -5.93 -13.29
C GLU A 204 -2.48 -5.65 -11.84
N ILE A 205 -3.01 -4.59 -11.21
CA ILE A 205 -2.66 -4.19 -9.84
C ILE A 205 -3.26 -5.13 -8.79
N ALA A 206 -4.45 -5.69 -9.04
CA ALA A 206 -5.19 -6.52 -8.09
C ALA A 206 -4.39 -7.66 -7.43
N PRO A 207 -3.62 -8.51 -8.14
CA PRO A 207 -2.82 -9.56 -7.51
C PRO A 207 -1.72 -9.00 -6.60
N HIS A 208 -1.04 -7.92 -7.01
CA HIS A 208 0.01 -7.27 -6.21
C HIS A 208 -0.57 -6.68 -4.92
N LEU A 209 -1.72 -6.00 -5.02
CA LEU A 209 -2.41 -5.44 -3.86
C LEU A 209 -2.85 -6.52 -2.87
N ARG A 210 -3.35 -7.66 -3.35
CA ARG A 210 -3.71 -8.81 -2.50
C ARG A 210 -2.49 -9.41 -1.80
N PHE A 211 -1.36 -9.50 -2.49
CA PHE A 211 -0.11 -9.98 -1.91
C PHE A 211 0.40 -9.06 -0.81
N LEU A 212 0.52 -7.76 -1.10
CA LEU A 212 0.91 -6.73 -0.12
C LEU A 212 -0.06 -6.69 1.07
N GLY A 213 -1.38 -6.83 0.83
CA GLY A 213 -2.37 -6.88 1.90
C GLY A 213 -2.14 -8.03 2.88
N LYS A 214 -1.80 -9.23 2.38
CA LYS A 214 -1.43 -10.38 3.25
C LYS A 214 -0.15 -10.12 4.03
N GLN A 215 0.83 -9.45 3.44
CA GLN A 215 2.06 -9.09 4.15
C GLN A 215 1.76 -8.09 5.27
N VAL A 216 0.97 -7.04 5.01
CA VAL A 216 0.53 -6.07 6.02
C VAL A 216 -0.24 -6.73 7.16
N GLU A 217 -1.12 -7.70 6.87
CA GLU A 217 -1.78 -8.47 7.93
C GLU A 217 -0.80 -9.29 8.78
N LYS A 218 0.20 -9.91 8.14
CA LYS A 218 1.26 -10.64 8.87
C LYS A 218 2.04 -9.69 9.77
N ILE A 219 2.43 -8.52 9.25
CA ILE A 219 3.13 -7.46 9.98
C ILE A 219 2.33 -7.04 11.22
N LYS A 220 1.04 -6.72 11.06
CA LYS A 220 0.17 -6.34 12.19
C LYS A 220 0.13 -7.41 13.28
N LYS A 221 -0.03 -8.69 12.90
CA LYS A 221 -0.02 -9.81 13.85
C LYS A 221 1.32 -9.95 14.57
N THR A 222 2.44 -9.78 13.85
CA THR A 222 3.79 -9.80 14.44
C THR A 222 3.97 -8.66 15.44
N GLU A 223 3.47 -7.45 15.13
CA GLU A 223 3.56 -6.30 16.04
C GLU A 223 2.71 -6.49 17.30
N GLU A 224 1.50 -7.04 17.18
CA GLU A 224 0.66 -7.42 18.32
C GLU A 224 1.34 -8.47 19.22
N GLN A 225 1.97 -9.48 18.61
CA GLN A 225 2.75 -10.48 19.33
C GLN A 225 3.97 -9.86 20.04
N ARG A 226 4.65 -8.91 19.39
CA ARG A 226 5.78 -8.16 19.95
C ARG A 226 5.34 -7.38 21.19
N GLN A 227 4.25 -6.63 21.12
CA GLN A 227 3.70 -5.90 22.26
C GLN A 227 3.28 -6.82 23.41
N THR A 228 2.69 -7.97 23.08
CA THR A 228 2.31 -8.98 24.07
C THR A 228 3.54 -9.55 24.78
N LEU A 229 4.59 -9.89 24.02
CA LEU A 229 5.85 -10.37 24.57
C LEU A 229 6.51 -9.34 25.51
N ILE A 230 6.50 -8.06 25.13
CA ILE A 230 7.02 -6.97 25.99
C ILE A 230 6.30 -6.97 27.35
N LYS A 231 4.96 -6.98 27.35
CA LYS A 231 4.16 -6.97 28.59
C LYS A 231 4.42 -8.19 29.48
N LEU A 232 4.44 -9.38 28.89
CA LEU A 232 4.70 -10.62 29.62
C LEU A 232 6.13 -10.66 30.19
N SER A 233 7.10 -10.21 29.40
CA SER A 233 8.52 -10.17 29.82
C SER A 233 8.74 -9.19 30.95
N GLN A 234 8.12 -8.00 30.91
CA GLN A 234 8.18 -7.03 32.00
C GLN A 234 7.67 -7.62 33.32
N GLU A 235 6.52 -8.31 33.30
CA GLU A 235 5.95 -8.92 34.51
C GLU A 235 6.82 -10.07 35.04
N TYR A 236 7.31 -10.94 34.15
CA TYR A 236 8.22 -12.03 34.51
C TYR A 236 9.52 -11.51 35.12
N PHE A 237 10.21 -10.59 34.43
CA PHE A 237 11.51 -10.09 34.88
C PHE A 237 11.39 -9.28 36.17
N LYS A 238 10.30 -8.53 36.33
CA LYS A 238 10.01 -7.79 37.57
C LYS A 238 9.96 -8.74 38.77
N ARG A 239 9.28 -9.88 38.65
CA ARG A 239 9.15 -10.88 39.72
C ARG A 239 10.45 -11.64 39.96
N GLU A 240 11.14 -12.04 38.89
CA GLU A 240 12.40 -12.78 39.02
C GLU A 240 13.47 -11.91 39.70
N HIS A 241 13.56 -10.63 39.34
CA HIS A 241 14.45 -9.68 40.00
C HIS A 241 14.16 -9.53 41.50
N ALA A 242 12.87 -9.41 41.87
CA ALA A 242 12.46 -9.31 43.27
C ALA A 242 12.81 -10.59 44.06
N TYR A 243 12.55 -11.77 43.49
CA TYR A 243 12.89 -13.06 44.10
C TYR A 243 14.41 -13.22 44.34
N LEU A 244 15.23 -12.92 43.33
CA LEU A 244 16.69 -13.03 43.43
C LEU A 244 17.25 -12.05 44.47
N THR A 245 16.74 -10.81 44.48
CA THR A 245 17.14 -9.78 45.45
C THR A 245 16.82 -10.24 46.87
N PHE A 246 15.57 -10.66 47.12
CA PHE A 246 15.15 -11.13 48.43
C PHE A 246 15.96 -12.35 48.90
N SER A 247 16.08 -13.38 48.05
CA SER A 247 16.78 -14.63 48.38
C SER A 247 18.26 -14.36 48.74
N LYS A 248 18.92 -13.45 48.01
CA LYS A 248 20.29 -13.01 48.30
C LYS A 248 20.39 -12.30 49.65
N THR A 249 19.45 -11.41 49.97
CA THR A 249 19.42 -10.73 51.28
C THR A 249 19.15 -11.70 52.43
N ALA A 250 18.24 -12.66 52.26
CA ALA A 250 17.93 -13.69 53.26
C ALA A 250 19.14 -14.60 53.53
N LEU A 251 19.82 -15.06 52.48
CA LEU A 251 21.02 -15.89 52.58
C LEU A 251 22.16 -15.17 53.31
N LEU A 252 22.38 -13.89 53.01
CA LEU A 252 23.37 -13.07 53.72
C LEU A 252 23.02 -12.90 55.20
N ALA A 253 21.75 -12.72 55.53
CA ALA A 253 21.27 -12.60 56.90
C ALA A 253 21.46 -13.90 57.71
N GLU A 254 21.26 -15.07 57.10
CA GLU A 254 21.44 -16.38 57.75
C GLU A 254 22.92 -16.77 57.91
N ARG A 255 23.76 -16.41 56.93
CA ARG A 255 25.20 -16.73 56.93
C ARG A 255 26.00 -15.93 57.96
N GLY A 256 25.64 -14.67 58.21
CA GLY A 256 26.36 -13.79 59.14
C GLY A 256 26.48 -14.35 60.56
N PRO A 257 25.38 -14.78 61.21
CA PRO A 257 25.41 -15.40 62.53
C PRO A 257 26.18 -16.73 62.58
N LEU A 258 26.01 -17.59 61.56
CA LEU A 258 26.67 -18.91 61.49
C LEU A 258 28.21 -18.78 61.37
N ASN A 259 28.68 -17.86 60.53
CA ASN A 259 30.11 -17.57 60.41
C ASN A 259 30.70 -17.08 61.74
N LYS A 260 30.00 -16.18 62.44
CA LYS A 260 30.42 -15.68 63.77
C LYS A 260 30.46 -16.80 64.81
N ALA A 261 29.49 -17.71 64.80
CA ALA A 261 29.44 -18.86 65.70
C ALA A 261 30.61 -19.83 65.46
N LEU A 262 30.92 -20.12 64.19
CA LEU A 262 32.03 -20.99 63.82
C LEU A 262 33.40 -20.34 64.14
N GLU A 263 33.56 -19.03 63.95
CA GLU A 263 34.78 -18.31 64.31
C GLU A 263 35.02 -18.28 65.83
N LYS A 264 33.94 -18.25 66.63
CA LYS A 264 34.02 -18.36 68.08
C LYS A 264 34.42 -19.77 68.52
N LEU A 265 33.78 -20.80 67.96
CA LEU A 265 34.08 -22.20 68.24
C LEU A 265 35.49 -22.61 67.80
N SER A 266 36.01 -22.09 66.69
CA SER A 266 37.37 -22.38 66.25
C SER A 266 38.44 -21.73 67.14
N LYS A 267 38.13 -20.59 67.78
CA LYS A 267 38.99 -19.96 68.79
C LYS A 267 38.97 -20.71 70.12
N GLU A 268 37.82 -21.28 70.50
CA GLU A 268 37.66 -22.10 71.72
C GLU A 268 38.22 -23.53 71.54
N SER A 269 38.11 -24.10 70.34
CA SER A 269 38.62 -25.41 69.94
C SER A 269 40.05 -25.31 69.38
N GLN A 270 41.03 -24.99 70.24
CA GLN A 270 42.44 -25.23 69.91
C GLN A 270 42.77 -26.73 69.91
N GLY A 271 42.45 -27.39 68.80
CA GLY A 271 43.27 -28.44 68.18
C GLY A 271 42.95 -29.89 68.53
N ALA A 272 42.73 -30.69 67.48
CA ALA A 272 42.81 -32.16 67.48
C ALA A 272 44.08 -32.72 68.16
N ARG A 273 45.15 -31.91 68.29
CA ARG A 273 46.33 -32.22 69.10
C ARG A 273 46.01 -32.42 70.59
N LYS A 274 45.13 -31.61 71.19
CA LYS A 274 44.71 -31.82 72.58
C LYS A 274 43.96 -33.13 72.75
N VAL A 275 43.16 -33.55 71.77
CA VAL A 275 42.43 -34.83 71.84
C VAL A 275 43.40 -36.01 71.78
N LEU A 276 44.33 -36.02 70.82
CA LEU A 276 45.34 -37.08 70.71
C LEU A 276 46.29 -37.14 71.92
N GLU A 277 46.65 -35.98 72.48
CA GLU A 277 47.44 -35.89 73.72
C GLU A 277 46.65 -36.40 74.94
N LEU A 278 45.35 -36.09 75.03
CA LEU A 278 44.49 -36.57 76.11
C LEU A 278 44.23 -38.08 75.99
N GLU A 279 43.95 -38.60 74.78
CA GLU A 279 43.74 -40.05 74.52
C GLU A 279 45.00 -40.87 74.82
N SER A 280 46.16 -40.41 74.35
CA SER A 280 47.44 -41.07 74.63
C SER A 280 47.80 -41.00 76.13
N GLY A 281 47.51 -39.86 76.78
CA GLY A 281 47.64 -39.70 78.23
C GLY A 281 46.75 -40.65 79.03
N LEU A 282 45.48 -40.81 78.62
CA LEU A 282 44.51 -41.69 79.28
C LEU A 282 44.90 -43.17 79.12
N SER A 283 45.35 -43.57 77.94
CA SER A 283 45.87 -44.92 77.68
C SER A 283 47.10 -45.25 78.54
N ALA A 284 48.05 -44.31 78.64
CA ALA A 284 49.25 -44.48 79.47
C ALA A 284 48.89 -44.61 80.96
N ILE A 285 47.95 -43.79 81.46
CA ILE A 285 47.49 -43.81 82.85
C ILE A 285 46.73 -45.11 83.17
N ARG A 286 45.90 -45.61 82.26
CA ARG A 286 45.23 -46.92 82.42
C ARG A 286 46.23 -48.07 82.50
N LYS A 287 47.26 -48.05 81.65
CA LYS A 287 48.33 -49.06 81.71
C LYS A 287 49.06 -49.04 83.06
N GLN A 288 49.40 -47.85 83.57
CA GLN A 288 50.01 -47.69 84.89
C GLN A 288 49.09 -48.19 86.03
N LYS A 289 47.78 -47.95 85.92
CA LYS A 289 46.79 -48.46 86.87
C LYS A 289 46.75 -49.99 86.88
N ASP A 290 46.72 -50.61 85.71
CA ASP A 290 46.68 -52.07 85.59
C ASP A 290 47.96 -52.72 86.14
N ASP A 291 49.14 -52.14 85.85
CA ASP A 291 50.43 -52.60 86.36
C ASP A 291 50.49 -52.53 87.90
N LEU A 292 50.06 -51.40 88.49
CA LEU A 292 50.00 -51.24 89.95
C LEU A 292 48.99 -52.17 90.61
N THR A 293 47.84 -52.40 89.98
CA THR A 293 46.83 -53.33 90.48
C THR A 293 47.37 -54.76 90.50
N ARG A 294 48.17 -55.13 89.49
CA ARG A 294 48.84 -56.44 89.44
C ARG A 294 49.90 -56.59 90.53
N GLU A 295 50.73 -55.56 90.76
CA GLU A 295 51.72 -55.57 91.85
C GLU A 295 51.05 -55.69 93.22
N LEU A 296 49.93 -55.00 93.43
CA LEU A 296 49.15 -55.08 94.67
C LEU A 296 48.68 -56.52 94.92
N GLY A 297 48.07 -57.16 93.92
CA GLY A 297 47.60 -58.54 94.02
C GLY A 297 48.72 -59.56 94.27
N GLN A 298 49.92 -59.36 93.69
CA GLN A 298 51.09 -60.20 93.99
C GLN A 298 51.54 -60.04 95.44
N SER A 299 51.55 -58.81 95.96
CA SER A 299 51.95 -58.55 97.34
C SER A 299 50.97 -59.15 98.34
N GLU A 300 49.67 -59.10 98.06
CA GLU A 300 48.63 -59.75 98.86
C GLU A 300 48.80 -61.28 98.89
N GLY A 301 49.10 -61.90 97.75
CA GLY A 301 49.33 -63.34 97.66
C GLY A 301 50.54 -63.81 98.49
N LEU A 302 51.63 -63.04 98.52
CA LEU A 302 52.82 -63.34 99.33
C LEU A 302 52.53 -63.21 100.83
N ILE A 303 51.74 -62.22 101.24
CA ILE A 303 51.31 -62.03 102.63
C ILE A 303 50.54 -63.26 103.11
N MET A 304 49.57 -63.73 102.31
CA MET A 304 48.76 -64.92 102.65
C MET A 304 49.62 -66.18 102.81
N ALA A 305 50.65 -66.35 101.99
CA ALA A 305 51.52 -67.53 102.06
C ALA A 305 52.35 -67.58 103.36
N GLU A 306 52.93 -66.44 103.77
CA GLU A 306 53.74 -66.34 105.00
C GLU A 306 52.88 -66.48 106.27
N GLU A 307 51.65 -65.94 106.30
CA GLU A 307 50.74 -66.14 107.44
C GLU A 307 50.42 -67.63 107.66
N LYS A 308 50.24 -68.39 106.57
CA LYS A 308 49.93 -69.82 106.62
C LYS A 308 51.12 -70.67 107.06
N ALA A 309 52.35 -70.27 106.71
CA ALA A 309 53.57 -70.95 107.14
C ALA A 309 53.76 -70.86 108.67
N ILE A 310 53.56 -69.67 109.24
CA ILE A 310 53.65 -69.43 110.69
C ILE A 310 52.64 -70.29 111.47
N GLU A 311 51.41 -70.42 110.95
CA GLU A 311 50.36 -71.18 111.62
C GLU A 311 50.68 -72.68 111.71
N ASN A 312 51.27 -73.26 110.65
CA ASN A 312 51.64 -74.67 110.62
C ASN A 312 52.78 -75.00 111.60
N GLU A 313 53.76 -74.12 111.72
CA GLU A 313 54.93 -74.34 112.58
C GLU A 313 54.56 -74.24 114.08
N LYS A 314 53.61 -73.36 114.43
CA LYS A 314 53.04 -73.30 115.79
C LYS A 314 52.30 -74.58 116.19
N LYS A 315 51.68 -75.30 115.24
CA LYS A 315 50.98 -76.58 115.52
C LYS A 315 51.93 -77.73 115.82
N LEU A 316 53.10 -77.80 115.17
CA LEU A 316 54.09 -78.87 115.34
C LEU A 316 54.77 -78.89 116.73
N LEU A 317 54.92 -77.72 117.37
CA LEU A 317 55.57 -77.58 118.68
C LEU A 317 54.72 -78.09 119.87
N ALA A 318 53.44 -78.37 119.67
CA ALA A 318 52.51 -78.70 120.76
C ALA A 318 52.36 -80.22 121.06
N SER A 319 52.98 -81.12 120.29
CA SER A 319 52.80 -82.59 120.44
C SER A 319 53.87 -83.24 121.33
N ASP A 320 53.45 -84.05 122.31
CA ASP A 320 54.32 -84.74 123.29
C ASP A 320 54.97 -86.05 122.77
N GLU A 321 54.53 -86.61 121.63
CA GLU A 321 54.96 -87.93 121.13
C GLU A 321 56.39 -87.98 120.54
N PHE A 322 57.01 -86.84 120.22
CA PHE A 322 58.28 -86.81 119.47
C PHE A 322 59.42 -86.07 120.19
N LYS A 323 59.39 -85.98 121.53
CA LYS A 323 60.50 -85.42 122.31
C LYS A 323 61.67 -86.41 122.38
N THR A 324 62.76 -86.11 121.68
CA THR A 324 63.98 -86.94 121.64
C THR A 324 64.98 -86.52 122.70
N VAL A 325 65.63 -87.48 123.38
CA VAL A 325 66.75 -87.25 124.32
C VAL A 325 68.03 -87.79 123.71
N ARG A 326 69.17 -87.09 123.86
CA ARG A 326 70.43 -87.51 123.23
C ARG A 326 71.02 -88.70 123.98
N LEU A 327 71.51 -89.71 123.24
CA LEU A 327 72.06 -90.95 123.79
C LEU A 327 73.19 -90.72 124.81
N LYS A 328 74.06 -89.73 124.55
CA LYS A 328 75.18 -89.38 125.43
C LYS A 328 74.75 -89.01 126.86
N ASP A 329 73.56 -88.42 126.98
CA ASP A 329 73.02 -88.01 128.27
C ASP A 329 72.48 -89.23 129.06
N VAL A 330 72.02 -90.27 128.36
CA VAL A 330 71.60 -91.54 128.96
C VAL A 330 72.81 -92.35 129.42
N GLU A 331 73.90 -92.35 128.65
CA GLU A 331 75.16 -93.01 129.04
C GLU A 331 75.79 -92.37 130.29
N SER A 332 75.76 -91.03 130.40
CA SER A 332 76.20 -90.31 131.61
C SER A 332 75.41 -90.73 132.83
N LEU A 333 74.07 -90.83 132.69
CA LEU A 333 73.20 -91.27 133.77
C LEU A 333 73.51 -92.71 134.21
N TYR A 334 73.80 -93.61 133.27
CA TYR A 334 74.18 -94.99 133.59
C TYR A 334 75.48 -95.06 134.38
N GLN A 335 76.52 -94.31 133.99
CA GLN A 335 77.77 -94.26 134.75
C GLN A 335 77.56 -93.75 136.17
N GLU A 336 76.81 -92.65 136.32
CA GLU A 336 76.48 -92.09 137.64
C GLU A 336 75.68 -93.07 138.52
N ILE A 337 74.78 -93.86 137.93
CA ILE A 337 73.98 -94.86 138.65
C ILE A 337 74.82 -96.06 139.08
N SER A 338 75.76 -96.50 138.24
CA SER A 338 76.58 -97.69 138.51
C SER A 338 77.53 -97.55 139.72
N ALA A 339 77.80 -96.31 140.15
CA ALA A 339 78.63 -96.01 141.31
C ALA A 339 77.86 -96.01 142.65
N LEU A 340 76.54 -96.17 142.62
CA LEU A 340 75.67 -96.03 143.80
C LEU A 340 75.33 -97.39 144.40
N SER A 341 75.41 -97.50 145.73
CA SER A 341 75.15 -98.73 146.49
C SER A 341 73.76 -98.78 147.14
N SER A 342 72.95 -97.73 147.00
CA SER A 342 71.58 -97.64 147.52
C SER A 342 70.54 -97.45 146.39
N ILE A 343 69.50 -98.28 146.38
CA ILE A 343 68.38 -98.18 145.43
C ILE A 343 67.64 -96.82 145.52
N ALA A 344 67.63 -96.18 146.69
CA ALA A 344 66.97 -94.88 146.86
C ALA A 344 67.68 -93.76 146.06
N GLU A 345 69.00 -93.82 145.97
CA GLU A 345 69.81 -92.82 145.26
C GLU A 345 69.62 -92.93 143.74
N ILE A 346 69.51 -94.16 143.22
CA ILE A 346 69.23 -94.43 141.81
C ILE A 346 67.89 -93.85 141.39
N LYS A 347 66.85 -94.00 142.22
CA LYS A 347 65.49 -93.53 141.90
C LYS A 347 65.41 -92.01 141.82
N ASN A 348 66.12 -91.30 142.69
CA ASN A 348 66.15 -89.82 142.65
C ASN A 348 66.85 -89.30 141.40
N LYS A 349 68.00 -89.89 141.03
CA LYS A 349 68.72 -89.52 139.80
C LYS A 349 67.86 -89.67 138.54
N PHE A 350 67.10 -90.76 138.43
CA PHE A 350 66.18 -90.94 137.31
C PHE A 350 65.04 -89.91 137.27
N SER A 351 64.47 -89.56 138.43
CA SER A 351 63.42 -88.54 138.53
C SER A 351 63.91 -87.16 138.07
N ASP A 352 65.11 -86.76 138.51
CA ASP A 352 65.68 -85.46 138.15
C ASP A 352 66.00 -85.37 136.65
N PHE A 353 66.56 -86.44 136.08
CA PHE A 353 66.84 -86.51 134.64
C PHE A 353 65.60 -86.32 133.76
N ILE A 354 64.45 -86.89 134.18
CA ILE A 354 63.19 -86.75 133.44
C ILE A 354 62.61 -85.33 133.59
N LYS A 355 62.65 -84.75 134.80
CA LYS A 355 62.06 -83.43 135.05
C LYS A 355 62.77 -82.33 134.28
N ASP A 356 64.09 -82.35 134.24
CA ASP A 356 64.90 -81.26 133.65
C ASP A 356 64.70 -81.17 132.13
N ARG A 357 64.37 -82.29 131.47
CA ARG A 357 64.29 -82.37 130.00
C ARG A 357 62.88 -82.42 129.42
N LYS A 358 61.85 -82.62 130.24
CA LYS A 358 60.45 -82.64 129.77
C LYS A 358 59.91 -81.25 129.39
N TYR A 359 60.51 -80.18 129.91
CA TYR A 359 59.95 -78.81 129.86
C TYR A 359 60.84 -77.74 129.23
N GLY A 360 61.93 -78.07 128.53
CA GLY A 360 62.86 -77.07 127.97
C GLY A 360 63.34 -77.31 126.55
N THR A 361 62.66 -76.74 125.54
CA THR A 361 63.28 -76.31 124.25
C THR A 361 62.41 -75.29 123.47
N ASN A 362 63.00 -74.13 123.12
CA ASN A 362 62.44 -73.00 122.35
C ASN A 362 62.85 -73.09 120.85
N SER A 363 61.97 -72.80 119.90
CA SER A 363 62.25 -72.80 118.43
C SER A 363 62.45 -71.38 117.85
N LYS A 364 63.55 -71.14 117.13
CA LYS A 364 63.94 -69.84 116.51
C LYS A 364 63.20 -69.48 115.20
N LEU A 365 62.52 -70.43 114.56
CA LEU A 365 62.01 -70.29 113.19
C LEU A 365 60.81 -69.32 113.07
N ILE A 366 59.99 -69.22 114.11
CA ILE A 366 58.77 -68.38 114.11
C ILE A 366 59.08 -66.88 114.01
N SER A 367 60.17 -66.40 114.63
CA SER A 367 60.46 -64.95 114.65
C SER A 367 60.93 -64.39 113.30
N GLU A 368 61.57 -65.23 112.48
CA GLU A 368 62.06 -64.82 111.15
C GLU A 368 60.91 -64.64 110.15
N ALA A 369 59.87 -65.48 110.25
CA ALA A 369 58.69 -65.39 109.40
C ALA A 369 57.82 -64.14 109.72
N GLU A 370 57.66 -63.79 111.01
CA GLU A 370 56.91 -62.59 111.42
C GLU A 370 57.56 -61.29 110.90
N ALA A 371 58.89 -61.22 110.81
CA ALA A 371 59.60 -60.06 110.27
C ALA A 371 59.41 -59.87 108.75
N ARG A 372 59.32 -60.96 107.98
CA ARG A 372 59.04 -60.88 106.52
C ARG A 372 57.63 -60.37 106.25
N LEU A 373 56.67 -60.80 107.04
CA LEU A 373 55.27 -60.37 106.93
C LEU A 373 55.11 -58.85 107.09
N GLY A 374 55.86 -58.24 108.02
CA GLY A 374 55.83 -56.80 108.25
C GLY A 374 56.25 -55.98 107.01
N LYS A 375 57.32 -56.39 106.33
CA LYS A 375 57.82 -55.71 105.11
C LYS A 375 56.82 -55.76 103.96
N LEU A 376 56.14 -56.90 103.80
CA LEU A 376 55.14 -57.05 102.73
C LEU A 376 53.90 -56.17 102.98
N LYS A 377 53.47 -56.01 104.23
CA LYS A 377 52.35 -55.12 104.60
C LYS A 377 52.66 -53.63 104.38
N GLU A 378 53.91 -53.19 104.55
CA GLU A 378 54.30 -51.81 104.20
C GLU A 378 54.23 -51.57 102.69
N ARG A 379 54.72 -52.51 101.88
CA ARG A 379 54.68 -52.39 100.41
C ARG A 379 53.25 -52.32 99.87
N GLN A 380 52.31 -53.06 100.46
CA GLN A 380 50.89 -52.99 100.10
C GLN A 380 50.32 -51.57 100.26
N LYS A 381 50.59 -50.90 101.40
CA LYS A 381 50.10 -49.53 101.65
C LYS A 381 50.64 -48.48 100.68
N GLU A 382 51.89 -48.65 100.21
CA GLU A 382 52.46 -47.74 99.21
C GLU A 382 51.73 -47.85 97.86
N LEU A 383 51.46 -49.09 97.44
CA LEU A 383 50.78 -49.38 96.18
C LEU A 383 49.35 -48.84 96.17
N GLU A 384 48.61 -48.96 97.28
CA GLU A 384 47.26 -48.40 97.43
C GLU A 384 47.22 -46.88 97.20
N LYS A 385 48.16 -46.13 97.78
CA LYS A 385 48.22 -44.66 97.62
C LYS A 385 48.49 -44.23 96.18
N LEU A 386 49.36 -44.94 95.46
CA LEU A 386 49.66 -44.62 94.06
C LEU A 386 48.44 -44.87 93.16
N LEU A 387 47.65 -45.89 93.48
CA LEU A 387 46.45 -46.27 92.72
C LEU A 387 45.34 -45.21 92.86
N GLU A 388 45.19 -44.60 94.05
CA GLU A 388 44.25 -43.51 94.30
C GLU A 388 44.58 -42.25 93.47
N ALA A 389 45.85 -41.84 93.47
CA ALA A 389 46.30 -40.65 92.72
C ALA A 389 46.14 -40.80 91.20
N ILE A 390 46.24 -42.03 90.68
CA ILE A 390 46.02 -42.35 89.27
C ILE A 390 44.53 -42.27 88.89
N LYS A 391 43.62 -42.70 89.77
CA LYS A 391 42.17 -42.60 89.54
C LYS A 391 41.70 -41.14 89.39
N GLU A 392 42.21 -40.22 90.21
CA GLU A 392 41.86 -38.79 90.09
C GLU A 392 42.31 -38.17 88.76
N LYS A 393 43.50 -38.55 88.27
CA LYS A 393 44.00 -38.08 86.97
C LYS A 393 43.17 -38.62 85.81
N GLU A 394 42.74 -39.88 85.88
CA GLU A 394 41.88 -40.51 84.87
C GLU A 394 40.54 -39.75 84.71
N GLN A 395 39.91 -39.34 85.82
CA GLN A 395 38.64 -38.61 85.80
C GLN A 395 38.74 -37.24 85.10
N LYS A 396 39.75 -36.42 85.46
CA LYS A 396 39.94 -35.08 84.88
C LYS A 396 40.17 -35.12 83.37
N ILE A 397 40.92 -36.10 82.89
CA ILE A 397 41.20 -36.27 81.45
C ILE A 397 39.92 -36.71 80.71
N SER A 398 39.12 -37.61 81.30
CA SER A 398 37.86 -38.07 80.71
C SER A 398 36.80 -36.96 80.57
N GLU A 399 36.73 -36.02 81.52
CA GLU A 399 35.84 -34.86 81.43
C GLU A 399 36.25 -33.89 80.32
N ALA A 400 37.56 -33.64 80.17
CA ALA A 400 38.09 -32.81 79.10
C ALA A 400 37.83 -33.41 77.71
N GLU A 401 37.97 -34.73 77.56
CA GLU A 401 37.68 -35.45 76.31
C GLU A 401 36.21 -35.30 75.88
N LYS A 402 35.27 -35.44 76.81
CA LYS A 402 33.82 -35.23 76.54
C LYS A 402 33.51 -33.81 76.07
N ALA A 403 34.11 -32.79 76.69
CA ALA A 403 33.90 -31.40 76.31
C ALA A 403 34.41 -31.10 74.90
N VAL A 404 35.58 -31.66 74.53
CA VAL A 404 36.12 -31.49 73.17
C VAL A 404 35.27 -32.21 72.13
N PHE A 405 34.79 -33.43 72.42
CA PHE A 405 33.89 -34.16 71.52
C PHE A 405 32.58 -33.40 71.23
N GLN A 406 31.98 -32.77 72.25
CA GLN A 406 30.78 -31.93 72.08
C GLN A 406 31.05 -30.70 71.21
N ALA A 407 32.18 -30.01 71.42
CA ALA A 407 32.58 -28.87 70.60
C ALA A 407 32.79 -29.28 69.13
N GLN A 408 33.44 -30.42 68.88
CA GLN A 408 33.68 -30.95 67.54
C GLN A 408 32.39 -31.40 66.84
N SER A 409 31.44 -31.97 67.57
CA SER A 409 30.10 -32.30 67.02
C SER A 409 29.36 -31.04 66.57
N LEU A 410 29.35 -29.99 67.40
CA LEU A 410 28.74 -28.71 67.05
C LEU A 410 29.43 -28.05 65.86
N GLU A 411 30.77 -28.06 65.82
CA GLU A 411 31.56 -27.57 64.67
C GLU A 411 31.14 -28.29 63.38
N ASN A 412 31.08 -29.62 63.38
CA ASN A 412 30.65 -30.40 62.22
C ASN A 412 29.23 -30.01 61.77
N THR A 413 28.27 -29.82 62.69
CA THR A 413 26.92 -29.40 62.32
C THR A 413 26.87 -28.00 61.71
N LEU A 414 27.68 -27.06 62.20
CA LEU A 414 27.78 -25.72 61.65
C LEU A 414 28.44 -25.73 60.26
N VAL A 415 29.50 -26.52 60.09
CA VAL A 415 30.14 -26.73 58.78
C VAL A 415 29.16 -27.32 57.78
N SER A 416 28.37 -28.34 58.16
CA SER A 416 27.32 -28.89 57.31
C SER A 416 26.28 -27.84 56.89
N LYS A 417 25.80 -27.00 57.83
CA LYS A 417 24.86 -25.91 57.51
C LYS A 417 25.47 -24.87 56.58
N LEU A 418 26.73 -24.48 56.80
CA LEU A 418 27.44 -23.55 55.91
C LEU A 418 27.65 -24.13 54.51
N ASN A 419 27.92 -25.42 54.39
CA ASN A 419 28.02 -26.09 53.09
C ASN A 419 26.68 -26.10 52.34
N LEU A 420 25.56 -26.30 53.05
CA LEU A 420 24.22 -26.19 52.47
C LEU A 420 23.93 -24.76 51.98
N LEU A 421 24.24 -23.74 52.79
CA LEU A 421 24.09 -22.35 52.38
C LEU A 421 24.99 -21.97 51.20
N LYS A 422 26.20 -22.53 51.14
CA LYS A 422 27.12 -22.34 50.01
C LYS A 422 26.56 -22.95 48.73
N ALA A 423 25.99 -24.16 48.80
CA ALA A 423 25.32 -24.79 47.67
C ALA A 423 24.11 -23.95 47.19
N HIS A 424 23.35 -23.38 48.13
CA HIS A 424 22.25 -22.47 47.78
C HIS A 424 22.75 -21.16 47.13
N GLU A 425 23.86 -20.60 47.60
CA GLU A 425 24.50 -19.42 46.99
C GLU A 425 24.97 -19.71 45.55
N GLU A 426 25.57 -20.87 45.32
CA GLU A 426 25.98 -21.31 43.99
C GLU A 426 24.78 -21.52 43.06
N SER A 427 23.66 -22.04 43.57
CA SER A 427 22.40 -22.14 42.82
C SER A 427 21.87 -20.74 42.45
N LEU A 428 21.77 -19.82 43.41
CA LEU A 428 21.29 -18.46 43.17
C LEU A 428 22.18 -17.69 42.19
N LYS A 429 23.49 -17.93 42.18
CA LYS A 429 24.40 -17.34 41.18
C LYS A 429 24.08 -17.83 39.77
N LYS A 430 23.79 -19.13 39.60
CA LYS A 430 23.37 -19.68 38.30
C LYS A 430 22.06 -19.06 37.85
N ASP A 431 21.10 -18.91 38.76
CA ASP A 431 19.80 -18.27 38.46
C ASP A 431 20.00 -16.79 38.07
N GLU A 432 20.91 -16.06 38.73
CA GLU A 432 21.25 -14.66 38.38
C GLU A 432 21.90 -14.55 37.00
N GLU A 433 22.78 -15.49 36.64
CA GLU A 433 23.38 -15.56 35.31
C GLU A 433 22.36 -15.90 34.22
N GLU A 434 21.46 -16.84 34.49
CA GLU A 434 20.37 -17.19 33.59
C GLU A 434 19.42 -16.02 33.37
N PHE A 435 19.00 -15.35 34.44
CA PHE A 435 18.18 -14.14 34.36
C PHE A 435 18.83 -13.03 33.50
N LYS A 436 20.15 -12.82 33.64
CA LYS A 436 20.89 -11.86 32.80
C LYS A 436 20.91 -12.27 31.33
N ARG A 437 21.07 -13.56 31.03
CA ARG A 437 20.99 -14.06 29.65
C ARG A 437 19.61 -13.82 29.06
N GLU A 438 18.56 -14.15 29.79
CA GLU A 438 17.18 -13.97 29.33
C GLU A 438 16.83 -12.49 29.08
N LEU A 439 17.28 -11.59 29.96
CA LEU A 439 17.15 -10.14 29.76
C LEU A 439 17.80 -9.70 28.46
N ASN A 440 19.03 -10.14 28.20
CA ASN A 440 19.74 -9.78 26.96
C ASN A 440 19.02 -10.33 25.73
N GLU A 441 18.59 -11.59 25.75
CA GLU A 441 17.85 -12.20 24.64
C GLU A 441 16.56 -11.43 24.30
N VAL A 442 15.73 -11.14 25.31
CA VAL A 442 14.50 -10.37 25.10
C VAL A 442 14.83 -8.95 24.65
N GLY A 443 15.84 -8.32 25.24
CA GLY A 443 16.31 -7.00 24.85
C GLY A 443 16.74 -6.93 23.38
N HIS A 444 17.41 -7.96 22.88
CA HIS A 444 17.77 -8.07 21.46
C HIS A 444 16.55 -8.28 20.55
N LEU A 445 15.58 -9.08 20.98
CA LEU A 445 14.43 -9.45 20.16
C LEU A 445 13.37 -8.35 20.05
N VAL A 446 13.06 -7.66 21.15
CA VAL A 446 11.97 -6.67 21.18
C VAL A 446 12.41 -5.24 21.52
N GLY A 447 13.66 -5.05 21.93
CA GLY A 447 14.23 -3.74 22.26
C GLY A 447 14.21 -3.40 23.76
N PRO A 448 14.76 -2.23 24.14
CA PRO A 448 15.00 -1.86 25.55
C PRO A 448 13.72 -1.62 26.35
N GLU A 449 12.56 -1.50 25.71
CA GLU A 449 11.27 -1.32 26.41
C GLU A 449 10.90 -2.51 27.30
N ALA A 450 11.28 -3.73 26.90
CA ALA A 450 11.04 -4.94 27.70
C ALA A 450 11.91 -5.00 28.98
N LEU A 451 12.97 -4.19 29.05
CA LEU A 451 13.89 -4.12 30.19
C LEU A 451 13.46 -3.09 31.25
N ARG A 452 12.39 -2.33 31.00
CA ARG A 452 11.87 -1.35 31.97
C ARG A 452 11.12 -2.08 33.09
N LEU A 453 11.83 -2.36 34.17
CA LEU A 453 11.27 -2.92 35.39
C LEU A 453 10.65 -1.80 36.23
N LYS A 454 9.38 -1.95 36.64
CA LYS A 454 8.77 -1.04 37.63
C LYS A 454 9.06 -1.57 39.03
N ASP A 455 9.43 -0.68 39.95
CA ASP A 455 9.79 -1.03 41.33
C ASP A 455 8.65 -1.75 42.09
N PHE A 456 9.01 -2.72 42.93
CA PHE A 456 8.11 -3.42 43.83
C PHE A 456 7.96 -2.60 45.12
N ASN A 457 7.01 -1.67 45.17
CA ASN A 457 6.70 -0.95 46.40
C ASN A 457 5.94 -1.85 47.39
N GLY A 458 6.64 -2.76 48.08
CA GLY A 458 6.16 -3.43 49.31
C GLY A 458 5.53 -4.83 49.17
N GLU A 459 5.43 -5.40 47.97
CA GLU A 459 4.84 -6.74 47.74
C GLU A 459 5.89 -7.88 47.58
N GLU A 460 7.16 -7.63 47.88
CA GLU A 460 8.28 -8.57 47.68
C GLU A 460 8.05 -9.92 48.38
N LYS A 461 7.39 -9.92 49.54
CA LYS A 461 7.04 -11.13 50.29
C LYS A 461 5.99 -12.00 49.59
N LEU A 462 5.11 -11.42 48.78
CA LEU A 462 4.10 -12.17 48.01
C LEU A 462 4.75 -12.92 46.85
N VAL A 463 5.73 -12.30 46.18
CA VAL A 463 6.49 -12.91 45.08
C VAL A 463 7.35 -14.08 45.57
N VAL A 464 7.98 -13.93 46.74
CA VAL A 464 8.83 -14.98 47.32
C VAL A 464 8.03 -16.20 47.76
N ASN A 465 6.77 -16.01 48.18
CA ASN A 465 5.88 -17.08 48.60
C ASN A 465 5.11 -17.73 47.44
N GLU A 466 5.23 -17.21 46.22
CA GLU A 466 4.60 -17.77 45.03
C GLU A 466 5.29 -19.09 44.64
N ASN A 467 4.51 -20.07 44.18
CA ASN A 467 5.05 -21.34 43.72
C ASN A 467 5.92 -21.10 42.48
N ARG A 468 7.19 -21.57 42.50
CA ARG A 468 8.13 -21.43 41.37
C ARG A 468 7.56 -21.99 40.06
N GLN A 469 6.63 -22.96 40.11
CA GLN A 469 5.94 -23.46 38.93
C GLN A 469 5.19 -22.37 38.14
N GLU A 470 4.58 -21.38 38.81
CA GLU A 470 3.87 -20.29 38.12
C GLU A 470 4.83 -19.39 37.34
N GLN A 471 6.03 -19.19 37.89
CA GLN A 471 7.08 -18.42 37.24
C GLN A 471 7.71 -19.17 36.06
N GLU A 472 7.89 -20.50 36.18
CA GLU A 472 8.27 -21.37 35.07
C GLU A 472 7.22 -21.39 33.95
N GLU A 473 5.93 -21.37 34.28
CA GLU A 473 4.85 -21.29 33.30
C GLU A 473 4.90 -19.97 32.52
N ARG A 474 5.12 -18.84 33.21
CA ARG A 474 5.32 -17.53 32.55
C ARG A 474 6.51 -17.57 31.60
N LYS A 475 7.64 -18.17 32.02
CA LYS A 475 8.82 -18.37 31.16
C LYS A 475 8.48 -19.19 29.90
N ARG A 476 7.76 -20.32 30.04
CA ARG A 476 7.31 -21.13 28.89
C ARG A 476 6.41 -20.35 27.94
N VAL A 477 5.52 -19.49 28.45
CA VAL A 477 4.68 -18.64 27.60
C VAL A 477 5.55 -17.63 26.84
N ILE A 478 6.51 -16.98 27.51
CA ILE A 478 7.48 -16.06 26.89
C ILE A 478 8.27 -16.77 25.78
N GLU A 479 8.80 -17.96 26.02
CA GLU A 479 9.52 -18.77 25.02
C GLU A 479 8.66 -19.07 23.79
N LYS A 480 7.38 -19.44 23.98
CA LYS A 480 6.45 -19.65 22.85
C LYS A 480 6.22 -18.41 22.01
N PHE A 481 6.29 -17.21 22.61
CA PHE A 481 6.17 -15.95 21.88
C PHE A 481 7.50 -15.53 21.23
N LYS A 482 8.65 -15.82 21.87
CA LYS A 482 9.98 -15.65 21.27
C LYS A 482 10.09 -16.43 19.95
N ILE A 483 9.80 -17.73 19.99
CA ILE A 483 9.87 -18.61 18.81
C ILE A 483 8.96 -18.09 17.68
N ARG A 484 7.73 -17.69 18.00
CA ARG A 484 6.78 -17.16 17.01
C ARG A 484 7.26 -15.86 16.34
N LEU A 485 7.95 -15.00 17.09
CA LEU A 485 8.51 -13.76 16.53
C LEU A 485 9.74 -14.02 15.67
N GLU A 486 10.62 -14.93 16.10
CA GLU A 486 11.78 -15.37 15.32
C GLU A 486 11.35 -16.02 13.99
N ASP A 487 10.34 -16.89 14.02
CA ASP A 487 9.77 -17.51 12.82
C ASP A 487 9.08 -16.51 11.87
N SER A 488 8.58 -15.39 12.42
CA SER A 488 7.85 -14.41 11.62
C SER A 488 8.78 -13.67 10.64
N ASN A 489 10.06 -13.49 11.00
CA ASN A 489 11.17 -12.95 10.20
C ASN A 489 10.74 -11.92 9.15
N VAL A 490 10.05 -10.85 9.60
CA VAL A 490 9.52 -9.82 8.70
C VAL A 490 10.49 -8.64 8.66
N THR A 491 11.30 -8.59 7.61
CA THR A 491 12.15 -7.44 7.27
C THR A 491 11.40 -6.48 6.36
N GLY A 492 11.73 -5.18 6.40
CA GLY A 492 11.11 -4.18 5.52
C GLY A 492 9.66 -3.80 5.85
N MET A 493 9.24 -3.92 7.12
CA MET A 493 7.87 -3.62 7.60
C MET A 493 7.33 -2.27 7.08
N GLU A 494 8.17 -1.23 7.17
CA GLU A 494 7.81 0.14 6.81
C GLU A 494 7.71 0.33 5.30
N GLU A 495 8.59 -0.30 4.53
CA GLU A 495 8.56 -0.30 3.05
C GLU A 495 7.31 -1.00 2.52
N VAL A 496 6.99 -2.19 3.06
CA VAL A 496 5.78 -2.94 2.67
C VAL A 496 4.51 -2.18 3.01
N HIS A 497 4.45 -1.55 4.18
CA HIS A 497 3.30 -0.72 4.57
C HIS A 497 3.12 0.48 3.64
N LYS A 498 4.23 1.16 3.29
CA LYS A 498 4.23 2.29 2.38
C LYS A 498 3.80 1.87 0.97
N GLU A 499 4.37 0.79 0.45
CA GLU A 499 4.04 0.27 -0.88
C GLU A 499 2.58 -0.18 -0.97
N TYR A 500 2.06 -0.87 0.06
CA TYR A 500 0.64 -1.23 0.14
C TYR A 500 -0.25 0.01 0.10
N LYS A 501 0.08 1.04 0.88
CA LYS A 501 -0.69 2.28 0.94
C LYS A 501 -0.70 3.00 -0.42
N GLU A 502 0.46 3.18 -1.04
CA GLU A 502 0.58 3.82 -2.36
C GLU A 502 -0.18 3.04 -3.45
N THR A 503 -0.05 1.71 -3.46
CA THR A 503 -0.74 0.84 -4.42
C THR A 503 -2.25 0.85 -4.21
N HIS A 504 -2.71 0.85 -2.96
CA HIS A 504 -4.12 0.94 -2.60
C HIS A 504 -4.72 2.29 -3.00
N GLU A 505 -4.01 3.40 -2.73
CA GLU A 505 -4.44 4.74 -3.14
C GLU A 505 -4.54 4.86 -4.67
N ARG A 506 -3.61 4.23 -5.40
CA ARG A 506 -3.65 4.16 -6.86
C ARG A 506 -4.86 3.37 -7.39
N ASP A 507 -5.16 2.18 -6.84
CA ASP A 507 -6.37 1.44 -7.24
C ASP A 507 -7.66 2.22 -6.91
N ALA A 508 -7.72 2.86 -5.74
CA ALA A 508 -8.85 3.68 -5.34
C ALA A 508 -9.03 4.93 -6.22
N PHE A 509 -7.95 5.47 -6.78
CA PHE A 509 -8.02 6.53 -7.79
C PHE A 509 -8.57 6.00 -9.12
N LEU A 510 -8.01 4.90 -9.63
CA LEU A 510 -8.47 4.27 -10.88
C LEU A 510 -9.94 3.82 -10.80
N ALA A 511 -10.40 3.36 -9.64
CA ALA A 511 -11.80 3.01 -9.43
C ALA A 511 -12.75 4.22 -9.54
N ARG A 512 -12.32 5.40 -9.06
CA ARG A 512 -13.10 6.65 -9.19
C ARG A 512 -13.12 7.13 -10.64
N GLU A 513 -11.97 7.15 -11.30
CA GLU A 513 -11.87 7.52 -12.72
C GLU A 513 -12.74 6.63 -13.61
N LEU A 514 -12.79 5.33 -13.33
CA LEU A 514 -13.63 4.39 -14.07
C LEU A 514 -15.12 4.76 -13.94
N LEU A 515 -15.60 5.05 -12.73
CA LEU A 515 -16.99 5.48 -12.51
C LEU A 515 -17.31 6.80 -13.23
N ASP A 516 -16.37 7.74 -13.28
CA ASP A 516 -16.56 9.02 -13.95
C ASP A 516 -16.55 8.88 -15.48
N LEU A 517 -15.73 7.98 -16.03
CA LEU A 517 -15.74 7.61 -17.45
C LEU A 517 -17.05 6.90 -17.85
N GLU A 518 -17.56 5.99 -17.02
CA GLU A 518 -18.84 5.31 -17.25
C GLU A 518 -20.00 6.30 -17.31
N LYS A 519 -20.08 7.24 -16.35
CA LYS A 519 -21.08 8.33 -16.38
C LYS A 519 -20.92 9.22 -17.61
N SER A 520 -19.67 9.52 -17.99
CA SER A 520 -19.39 10.30 -19.20
C SER A 520 -19.86 9.57 -20.47
N ALA A 521 -19.71 8.26 -20.53
CA ALA A 521 -20.19 7.45 -21.64
C ALA A 521 -21.73 7.43 -21.70
N GLU A 522 -22.40 7.29 -20.54
CA GLU A 522 -23.87 7.33 -20.44
C GLU A 522 -24.42 8.69 -20.92
N THR A 523 -23.89 9.79 -20.40
CA THR A 523 -24.31 11.15 -20.80
C THR A 523 -24.06 11.43 -22.29
N LEU A 524 -22.95 10.97 -22.85
CA LEU A 524 -22.68 11.09 -24.29
C LEU A 524 -23.67 10.28 -25.13
N SER A 525 -24.03 9.07 -24.68
CA SER A 525 -25.02 8.22 -25.34
C SER A 525 -26.41 8.86 -25.34
N GLU A 526 -26.84 9.41 -24.20
CA GLU A 526 -28.09 10.16 -24.09
C GLU A 526 -28.12 11.38 -25.02
N LEU A 527 -27.03 12.15 -25.05
CA LEU A 527 -26.90 13.31 -25.93
C LEU A 527 -26.96 12.92 -27.41
N ILE A 528 -26.33 11.82 -27.82
CA ILE A 528 -26.42 11.31 -29.20
C ILE A 528 -27.87 10.99 -29.55
N LYS A 529 -28.57 10.28 -28.67
CA LYS A 529 -29.99 9.91 -28.86
C LYS A 529 -30.91 11.12 -28.93
N GLU A 530 -30.65 12.13 -28.09
CA GLU A 530 -31.38 13.40 -28.12
C GLU A 530 -31.16 14.12 -29.46
N LEU A 531 -29.91 14.21 -29.92
CA LEU A 531 -29.57 14.82 -31.21
C LEU A 531 -30.20 14.07 -32.40
N GLU A 532 -30.23 12.74 -32.39
CA GLU A 532 -30.88 11.94 -33.43
C GLU A 532 -32.39 12.18 -33.49
N THR A 533 -33.04 12.15 -32.33
CA THR A 533 -34.49 12.40 -32.23
C THR A 533 -34.82 13.80 -32.73
N ARG A 534 -34.02 14.79 -32.32
CA ARG A 534 -34.19 16.18 -32.75
C ARG A 534 -33.97 16.34 -34.25
N LEU A 535 -32.91 15.74 -34.80
CA LEU A 535 -32.62 15.73 -36.24
C LEU A 535 -33.80 15.17 -37.04
N ALA A 536 -34.38 14.05 -36.62
CA ALA A 536 -35.52 13.44 -37.29
C ALA A 536 -36.78 14.31 -37.26
N VAL A 537 -37.08 14.92 -36.10
CA VAL A 537 -38.24 15.81 -35.94
C VAL A 537 -38.09 17.09 -36.78
N GLU A 538 -36.93 17.76 -36.68
CA GLU A 538 -36.67 19.00 -37.42
C GLU A 538 -36.60 18.74 -38.93
N PHE A 539 -36.03 17.61 -39.38
CA PHE A 539 -36.00 17.21 -40.78
C PHE A 539 -37.40 16.97 -41.35
N ASN A 540 -38.23 16.16 -40.68
CA ASN A 540 -39.58 15.85 -41.18
C ASN A 540 -40.47 17.10 -41.21
N SER A 541 -40.42 17.93 -40.16
CA SER A 541 -41.15 19.20 -40.14
C SER A 541 -40.66 20.16 -41.22
N GLY A 542 -39.35 20.21 -41.46
CA GLY A 542 -38.74 21.00 -42.52
C GLY A 542 -39.17 20.52 -43.92
N LEU A 543 -39.16 19.20 -44.15
CA LEU A 543 -39.55 18.59 -45.42
C LEU A 543 -41.02 18.88 -45.77
N GLU A 544 -41.93 18.84 -44.79
CA GLU A 544 -43.34 19.20 -44.99
C GLU A 544 -43.52 20.67 -45.41
N LYS A 545 -42.76 21.59 -44.78
CA LYS A 545 -42.78 23.02 -45.15
C LYS A 545 -42.20 23.24 -46.54
N ILE A 546 -41.09 22.57 -46.87
CA ILE A 546 -40.45 22.65 -48.19
C ILE A 546 -41.42 22.15 -49.25
N ASN A 547 -42.08 21.01 -49.04
CA ASN A 547 -43.04 20.46 -49.99
C ASN A 547 -44.23 21.40 -50.26
N ARG A 548 -44.71 22.10 -49.21
CA ARG A 548 -45.78 23.09 -49.35
C ARG A 548 -45.38 24.27 -50.25
N GLU A 549 -44.24 24.88 -49.97
CA GLU A 549 -43.75 26.01 -50.78
C GLU A 549 -43.28 25.56 -52.17
N PHE A 550 -42.67 24.38 -52.28
CA PHE A 550 -42.24 23.81 -53.56
C PHE A 550 -43.42 23.61 -54.51
N ASN A 551 -44.50 22.99 -54.02
CA ASN A 551 -45.70 22.80 -54.83
C ASN A 551 -46.32 24.14 -55.25
N LYS A 552 -46.39 25.11 -54.34
CA LYS A 552 -46.95 26.45 -54.62
C LYS A 552 -46.14 27.21 -55.67
N LEU A 553 -44.81 27.25 -55.55
CA LEU A 553 -43.92 27.90 -56.52
C LEU A 553 -43.94 27.16 -57.86
N PHE A 554 -43.98 25.83 -57.83
CA PHE A 554 -44.07 25.01 -59.04
C PHE A 554 -45.37 25.31 -59.82
N VAL A 555 -46.53 25.31 -59.15
CA VAL A 555 -47.81 25.65 -59.78
C VAL A 555 -47.80 27.08 -60.34
N SER A 556 -47.19 28.03 -59.62
CA SER A 556 -47.03 29.41 -60.10
C SER A 556 -46.17 29.50 -61.37
N MET A 557 -45.08 28.74 -61.44
CA MET A 557 -44.18 28.73 -62.59
C MET A 557 -44.77 28.04 -63.82
N PHE A 558 -45.50 26.93 -63.64
CA PHE A 558 -46.01 26.10 -64.74
C PHE A 558 -47.51 26.30 -65.06
N GLY A 559 -48.23 27.09 -64.26
CA GLY A 559 -49.67 27.33 -64.41
C GLY A 559 -50.55 26.11 -64.08
N GLY A 560 -50.04 25.18 -63.26
CA GLY A 560 -50.68 23.92 -62.87
C GLY A 560 -49.67 22.80 -62.61
N GLY A 561 -50.16 21.60 -62.27
CA GLY A 561 -49.32 20.44 -61.95
C GLY A 561 -49.12 20.25 -60.44
N GLU A 562 -48.20 19.36 -60.08
CA GLU A 562 -47.85 19.07 -58.68
C GLU A 562 -46.37 18.68 -58.57
N ALA A 563 -45.68 19.13 -57.53
CA ALA A 563 -44.32 18.73 -57.24
C ALA A 563 -44.10 18.49 -55.73
N SER A 564 -43.39 17.41 -55.38
CA SER A 564 -43.08 17.04 -54.00
C SER A 564 -41.80 16.21 -53.88
N LEU A 565 -41.17 16.29 -52.72
CA LEU A 565 -40.07 15.45 -52.27
C LEU A 565 -40.61 14.27 -51.46
N VAL A 566 -40.09 13.08 -51.72
CA VAL A 566 -40.47 11.84 -51.03
C VAL A 566 -39.24 11.17 -50.47
N LEU A 567 -39.30 10.79 -49.19
CA LEU A 567 -38.24 10.01 -48.55
C LEU A 567 -38.25 8.59 -49.11
N THR A 568 -37.11 8.16 -49.65
CA THR A 568 -36.89 6.79 -50.12
C THR A 568 -35.85 6.12 -49.25
N LYS A 569 -35.99 4.80 -49.04
CA LYS A 569 -34.99 3.96 -48.38
C LYS A 569 -34.45 3.02 -49.43
N GLU A 570 -33.18 3.15 -49.76
CA GLU A 570 -32.49 2.23 -50.67
C GLU A 570 -31.60 1.31 -49.83
N ALA A 571 -31.60 0.01 -50.13
CA ALA A 571 -30.63 -0.91 -49.54
C ALA A 571 -29.25 -0.54 -50.10
N GLY A 572 -28.30 -0.20 -49.22
CA GLY A 572 -26.94 0.16 -49.61
C GLY A 572 -26.31 -0.92 -50.49
N LYS A 573 -25.54 -0.51 -51.51
CA LYS A 573 -24.73 -1.46 -52.29
C LYS A 573 -23.72 -2.10 -51.33
N ARG A 574 -23.69 -3.45 -51.30
CA ARG A 574 -22.62 -4.22 -50.67
C ARG A 574 -21.27 -3.61 -51.05
N SER A 575 -20.53 -3.10 -50.08
CA SER A 575 -19.09 -2.94 -50.22
C SER A 575 -18.48 -4.33 -50.19
N ASP A 576 -17.64 -4.66 -51.18
CA ASP A 576 -16.97 -5.98 -51.30
C ASP A 576 -15.92 -6.25 -50.20
N LEU A 577 -15.96 -5.51 -49.09
CA LEU A 577 -15.05 -5.62 -47.96
C LEU A 577 -15.88 -5.58 -46.68
N GLU A 578 -15.92 -6.75 -46.02
CA GLU A 578 -16.50 -7.05 -44.71
C GLU A 578 -18.03 -7.27 -44.65
N GLU A 579 -18.41 -8.43 -44.11
CA GLU A 579 -19.77 -8.83 -43.74
C GLU A 579 -20.28 -7.90 -42.63
N THR A 580 -20.69 -6.69 -42.99
CA THR A 580 -21.40 -5.76 -42.10
C THR A 580 -22.84 -5.61 -42.56
N GLU A 581 -23.73 -5.44 -41.57
CA GLU A 581 -25.18 -5.32 -41.71
C GLU A 581 -25.56 -4.40 -42.88
N GLU A 582 -26.63 -4.73 -43.61
CA GLU A 582 -27.13 -3.91 -44.72
C GLU A 582 -27.39 -2.47 -44.23
N GLU A 583 -26.46 -1.55 -44.52
CA GLU A 583 -26.68 -0.12 -44.26
C GLU A 583 -27.83 0.35 -45.15
N VAL A 584 -28.99 0.56 -44.53
CA VAL A 584 -30.14 1.17 -45.19
C VAL A 584 -29.85 2.65 -45.35
N GLU A 585 -29.56 3.09 -46.57
CA GLU A 585 -29.34 4.50 -46.86
C GLU A 585 -30.68 5.19 -47.15
N GLU A 586 -30.96 6.25 -46.41
CA GLU A 586 -32.12 7.11 -46.66
C GLU A 586 -31.76 8.21 -47.67
N GLY A 587 -32.65 8.45 -48.64
CA GLY A 587 -32.50 9.48 -49.67
C GLY A 587 -33.81 10.23 -49.94
N LEU A 588 -33.74 11.26 -50.77
CA LEU A 588 -34.90 12.02 -51.24
C LEU A 588 -35.08 11.88 -52.75
N ASP A 589 -36.26 11.41 -53.15
CA ASP A 589 -36.68 11.43 -54.54
C ASP A 589 -37.62 12.60 -54.85
N ILE A 590 -37.62 13.07 -56.10
CA ILE A 590 -38.42 14.22 -56.53
C ILE A 590 -39.53 13.72 -57.46
N LYS A 591 -40.78 13.93 -57.05
CA LYS A 591 -41.96 13.63 -57.86
C LYS A 591 -42.51 14.90 -58.47
N VAL A 592 -42.68 14.90 -59.79
CA VAL A 592 -43.19 16.05 -60.55
C VAL A 592 -44.25 15.57 -61.54
N ASN A 593 -45.37 16.28 -61.60
CA ASN A 593 -46.47 16.02 -62.53
C ASN A 593 -46.85 17.32 -63.24
N LEU A 594 -46.75 17.36 -64.57
CA LEU A 594 -47.10 18.54 -65.36
C LEU A 594 -48.55 18.46 -65.85
N PRO A 595 -49.30 19.58 -65.90
CA PRO A 595 -50.74 19.59 -66.16
C PRO A 595 -51.15 19.08 -67.57
N LYS A 596 -50.19 18.96 -68.51
CA LYS A 596 -50.43 18.53 -69.89
C LYS A 596 -49.56 17.35 -70.36
N LYS A 597 -48.73 16.77 -69.48
CA LYS A 597 -47.82 15.66 -69.82
C LYS A 597 -47.78 14.62 -68.70
N LYS A 598 -47.99 13.34 -69.03
CA LYS A 598 -47.71 12.23 -68.12
C LYS A 598 -46.21 11.95 -68.10
N ILE A 599 -45.51 12.60 -67.17
CA ILE A 599 -44.08 12.40 -66.94
C ILE A 599 -43.89 11.31 -65.88
N ARG A 600 -43.02 10.32 -66.15
CA ARG A 600 -42.69 9.23 -65.20
C ARG A 600 -41.27 9.30 -64.63
N GLY A 601 -40.56 10.41 -64.84
CA GLY A 601 -39.24 10.63 -64.25
C GLY A 601 -38.60 11.95 -64.68
N LEU A 602 -37.67 12.46 -63.88
CA LEU A 602 -36.99 13.75 -64.08
C LEU A 602 -36.28 13.87 -65.43
N MET A 603 -35.86 12.74 -66.02
CA MET A 603 -35.16 12.68 -67.31
C MET A 603 -36.04 13.07 -68.52
N MET A 604 -37.36 13.06 -68.37
CA MET A 604 -38.30 13.38 -69.46
C MET A 604 -38.70 14.86 -69.52
N LEU A 605 -38.16 15.70 -68.64
CA LEU A 605 -38.36 17.15 -68.64
C LEU A 605 -37.43 17.82 -69.67
N SER A 606 -37.90 18.87 -70.34
CA SER A 606 -37.06 19.70 -71.23
C SER A 606 -35.98 20.45 -70.43
N GLY A 607 -34.93 20.95 -71.09
CA GLY A 607 -33.86 21.71 -70.41
C GLY A 607 -34.38 22.91 -69.61
N GLY A 608 -35.31 23.69 -70.18
CA GLY A 608 -35.97 24.80 -69.48
C GLY A 608 -36.93 24.34 -68.37
N GLU A 609 -37.69 23.26 -68.57
CA GLU A 609 -38.56 22.67 -67.54
C GLU A 609 -37.74 22.15 -66.34
N ARG A 610 -36.58 21.54 -66.60
CA ARG A 610 -35.63 21.09 -65.55
C ARG A 610 -35.06 22.28 -64.78
N ALA A 611 -34.60 23.31 -65.47
CA ALA A 611 -34.07 24.51 -64.83
C ALA A 611 -35.12 25.18 -63.93
N LEU A 612 -36.35 25.38 -64.42
CA LEU A 612 -37.44 25.96 -63.62
C LEU A 612 -37.85 25.10 -62.43
N THR A 613 -37.96 23.78 -62.60
CA THR A 613 -38.28 22.85 -61.50
C THR A 613 -37.21 22.90 -60.41
N SER A 614 -35.94 22.92 -60.82
CA SER A 614 -34.80 22.99 -59.92
C SER A 614 -34.75 24.32 -59.16
N LEU A 615 -34.97 25.43 -59.86
CA LEU A 615 -35.07 26.75 -59.27
C LEU A 615 -36.23 26.82 -58.28
N ALA A 616 -37.42 26.34 -58.65
CA ALA A 616 -38.58 26.28 -57.74
C ALA A 616 -38.26 25.50 -56.45
N LEU A 617 -37.51 24.40 -56.54
CA LEU A 617 -37.07 23.63 -55.38
C LEU A 617 -36.08 24.40 -54.52
N ILE A 618 -35.02 24.96 -55.11
CA ILE A 618 -34.01 25.73 -54.38
C ILE A 618 -34.63 26.94 -53.69
N PHE A 619 -35.60 27.58 -54.34
CA PHE A 619 -36.33 28.71 -53.78
C PHE A 619 -37.32 28.31 -52.69
N ALA A 620 -37.98 27.15 -52.80
CA ALA A 620 -38.82 26.62 -51.73
C ALA A 620 -37.99 26.32 -50.47
N VAL A 621 -36.82 25.69 -50.67
CA VAL A 621 -35.85 25.41 -49.62
C VAL A 621 -35.39 26.72 -48.95
N SER A 622 -35.05 27.72 -49.75
CA SER A 622 -34.63 29.04 -49.27
C SER A 622 -35.75 29.82 -48.57
N GLN A 623 -37.03 29.54 -48.80
CA GLN A 623 -38.10 30.22 -48.06
C GLN A 623 -38.35 29.63 -46.67
N VAL A 624 -38.10 28.32 -46.48
CA VAL A 624 -38.29 27.66 -45.19
C VAL A 624 -37.22 28.07 -44.19
N ASN A 625 -35.98 28.23 -44.67
CA ASN A 625 -34.85 28.68 -43.86
C ASN A 625 -33.98 29.64 -44.68
N PRO A 626 -34.30 30.95 -44.71
CA PRO A 626 -33.68 31.90 -45.63
C PRO A 626 -32.23 32.17 -45.31
N PRO A 627 -31.30 31.90 -46.25
CA PRO A 627 -29.92 32.34 -46.11
C PRO A 627 -29.84 33.87 -46.21
N PRO A 628 -28.79 34.49 -45.64
CA PRO A 628 -28.63 35.95 -45.69
C PRO A 628 -28.56 36.52 -47.11
N PHE A 629 -28.00 35.75 -48.04
CA PHE A 629 -27.92 36.10 -49.45
C PHE A 629 -27.97 34.83 -50.32
N ILE A 630 -28.31 35.01 -51.60
CA ILE A 630 -28.33 33.99 -52.64
C ILE A 630 -27.65 34.55 -53.90
N ILE A 631 -26.84 33.74 -54.56
CA ILE A 631 -26.14 34.08 -55.79
C ILE A 631 -26.65 33.21 -56.93
N LEU A 632 -27.10 33.83 -58.02
CA LEU A 632 -27.63 33.15 -59.20
C LEU A 632 -26.80 33.55 -60.42
N ASP A 633 -25.97 32.63 -60.92
CA ASP A 633 -25.08 32.86 -62.07
C ASP A 633 -25.64 32.23 -63.34
N GLU A 634 -26.16 33.08 -64.23
CA GLU A 634 -26.76 32.74 -65.53
C GLU A 634 -27.84 31.64 -65.45
N THR A 635 -28.60 31.60 -64.36
CA THR A 635 -29.67 30.59 -64.16
C THR A 635 -30.87 30.78 -65.09
N ASP A 636 -30.99 31.96 -65.69
CA ASP A 636 -32.03 32.34 -66.65
C ASP A 636 -31.64 32.11 -68.12
N ALA A 637 -30.43 31.62 -68.39
CA ALA A 637 -29.90 31.46 -69.76
C ALA A 637 -30.71 30.47 -70.63
N ALA A 638 -31.37 29.49 -70.02
CA ALA A 638 -32.17 28.47 -70.71
C ALA A 638 -33.67 28.79 -70.78
N LEU A 639 -34.09 29.97 -70.32
CA LEU A 639 -35.49 30.38 -70.23
C LEU A 639 -35.91 31.15 -71.49
N ASP A 640 -37.14 30.89 -71.96
CA ASP A 640 -37.79 31.74 -72.96
C ASP A 640 -38.28 33.06 -72.32
N GLU A 641 -38.73 34.00 -73.14
CA GLU A 641 -39.16 35.34 -72.71
C GLU A 641 -40.34 35.28 -71.71
N SER A 642 -41.28 34.37 -71.92
CA SER A 642 -42.45 34.21 -71.04
C SER A 642 -42.08 33.66 -69.65
N ASN A 643 -41.12 32.73 -69.60
CA ASN A 643 -40.61 32.14 -68.38
C ASN A 643 -39.58 33.04 -67.68
N SER A 644 -38.86 33.88 -68.44
CA SER A 644 -37.96 34.91 -67.90
C SER A 644 -38.71 35.93 -67.05
N LYS A 645 -39.92 36.33 -67.48
CA LYS A 645 -40.79 37.20 -66.70
C LYS A 645 -41.24 36.57 -65.38
N ARG A 646 -41.70 35.31 -65.42
CA ARG A 646 -42.07 34.56 -64.21
C ARG A 646 -40.90 34.37 -63.26
N TYR A 647 -39.69 34.21 -63.81
CA TYR A 647 -38.46 34.16 -63.03
C TYR A 647 -38.17 35.51 -62.35
N GLY A 648 -38.31 36.63 -63.05
CA GLY A 648 -38.20 37.98 -62.50
C GLY A 648 -39.15 38.24 -61.33
N ASP A 649 -40.44 37.91 -61.48
CA ASP A 649 -41.45 38.03 -60.41
C ASP A 649 -41.07 37.23 -59.15
N LEU A 650 -40.42 36.08 -59.36
CA LEU A 650 -40.03 35.19 -58.29
C LEU A 650 -38.75 35.67 -57.58
N VAL A 651 -37.77 36.18 -58.34
CA VAL A 651 -36.60 36.89 -57.80
C VAL A 651 -37.05 38.06 -56.92
N GLU A 652 -38.03 38.84 -57.37
CA GLU A 652 -38.59 39.94 -56.58
C GLU A 652 -39.23 39.43 -55.28
N THR A 653 -39.98 38.34 -55.34
CA THR A 653 -40.61 37.72 -54.15
C THR A 653 -39.56 37.24 -53.13
N LEU A 654 -38.47 36.65 -53.60
CA LEU A 654 -37.36 36.18 -52.74
C LEU A 654 -36.56 37.32 -52.12
N SER A 655 -36.38 38.42 -52.84
CA SER A 655 -35.62 39.59 -52.37
C SER A 655 -36.12 40.16 -51.04
N LYS A 656 -37.39 39.88 -50.70
CA LYS A 656 -38.03 40.26 -49.43
C LYS A 656 -37.46 39.51 -48.22
N HIS A 657 -36.89 38.34 -48.43
CA HIS A 657 -36.40 37.43 -47.38
C HIS A 657 -34.88 37.30 -47.39
N SER A 658 -34.27 37.24 -48.57
CA SER A 658 -32.83 37.06 -48.77
C SER A 658 -32.29 38.08 -49.77
N GLN A 659 -31.06 38.55 -49.57
CA GLN A 659 -30.38 39.42 -50.53
C GLN A 659 -30.00 38.63 -51.79
N LEU A 660 -30.20 39.19 -52.97
CA LEU A 660 -29.96 38.51 -54.24
C LEU A 660 -28.83 39.16 -55.03
N ILE A 661 -27.89 38.33 -55.48
CA ILE A 661 -26.82 38.71 -56.39
C ILE A 661 -27.02 37.90 -57.67
N LEU A 662 -27.45 38.56 -58.74
CA LEU A 662 -27.74 37.92 -60.02
C LEU A 662 -26.60 38.23 -61.00
N ILE A 663 -26.04 37.23 -61.66
CA ILE A 663 -25.17 37.43 -62.81
C ILE A 663 -25.98 37.02 -64.04
N THR A 664 -26.32 37.98 -64.91
CA THR A 664 -27.22 37.71 -66.03
C THR A 664 -26.91 38.58 -67.24
N HIS A 665 -27.39 38.13 -68.40
CA HIS A 665 -27.46 38.88 -69.65
C HIS A 665 -28.92 39.11 -70.11
N ASN A 666 -29.91 38.61 -69.36
CA ASN A 666 -31.33 38.75 -69.65
C ASN A 666 -31.85 40.12 -69.22
N ARG A 667 -32.47 40.84 -70.16
CA ARG A 667 -33.00 42.19 -69.92
C ARG A 667 -34.15 42.21 -68.92
N GLU A 668 -34.99 41.18 -68.92
CA GLU A 668 -36.13 41.08 -68.00
C GLU A 668 -35.63 40.97 -66.56
N THR A 669 -34.68 40.07 -66.30
CA THR A 669 -34.04 39.91 -64.98
C THR A 669 -33.34 41.19 -64.51
N MET A 670 -32.67 41.91 -65.43
CA MET A 670 -32.02 43.20 -65.12
C MET A 670 -33.02 44.28 -64.71
N SER A 671 -34.27 44.23 -65.18
CA SER A 671 -35.27 45.26 -64.90
C SER A 671 -35.71 45.29 -63.43
N HIS A 672 -35.50 44.19 -62.68
CA HIS A 672 -35.78 44.10 -61.24
C HIS A 672 -34.57 44.49 -60.37
N ALA A 673 -33.45 44.94 -60.97
CA ALA A 673 -32.24 45.31 -60.24
C ALA A 673 -32.40 46.66 -59.50
N GLY A 674 -31.97 46.72 -58.24
CA GLY A 674 -31.77 48.03 -57.59
C GLY A 674 -30.41 48.65 -57.94
N VAL A 675 -29.38 47.82 -58.12
CA VAL A 675 -28.03 48.24 -58.52
C VAL A 675 -27.48 47.32 -59.60
N ILE A 676 -26.79 47.91 -60.58
CA ILE A 676 -26.12 47.17 -61.67
C ILE A 676 -24.61 47.39 -61.63
N TYR A 677 -23.87 46.30 -61.53
CA TYR A 677 -22.42 46.22 -61.60
C TYR A 677 -21.99 45.73 -62.98
N GLY A 678 -21.47 46.64 -63.80
CA GLY A 678 -20.85 46.31 -65.08
C GLY A 678 -19.42 45.80 -64.90
N VAL A 679 -19.17 44.55 -65.24
CA VAL A 679 -17.81 43.98 -65.30
C VAL A 679 -17.33 44.04 -66.75
N THR A 680 -16.24 44.75 -66.97
CA THR A 680 -15.61 44.87 -68.28
C THR A 680 -14.18 44.33 -68.23
N MET A 681 -13.67 43.87 -69.37
CA MET A 681 -12.29 43.44 -69.50
C MET A 681 -11.62 44.28 -70.59
N GLY A 682 -10.55 44.98 -70.21
CA GLY A 682 -9.74 45.73 -71.17
C GLY A 682 -8.86 44.82 -72.04
N SER A 683 -8.15 45.40 -72.99
CA SER A 683 -7.13 44.72 -73.82
C SER A 683 -6.07 43.98 -73.02
N ASN A 684 -5.89 44.36 -71.76
CA ASN A 684 -4.87 43.83 -70.87
C ASN A 684 -5.34 42.58 -70.09
N GLY A 685 -6.55 42.07 -70.36
CA GLY A 685 -7.08 40.85 -69.72
C GLY A 685 -7.49 41.02 -68.25
N ILE A 686 -7.42 42.24 -67.71
CA ILE A 686 -7.79 42.57 -66.33
C ILE A 686 -9.27 42.98 -66.30
N SER A 687 -10.03 42.31 -65.43
CA SER A 687 -11.41 42.71 -65.12
C SER A 687 -11.44 44.01 -64.33
N LYS A 688 -12.31 44.93 -64.75
CA LYS A 688 -12.59 46.20 -64.07
C LYS A 688 -14.07 46.29 -63.75
N LEU A 689 -14.36 46.78 -62.55
CA LEU A 689 -15.70 47.10 -62.10
C LEU A 689 -16.11 48.50 -62.55
N LEU A 690 -17.32 48.62 -63.10
CA LEU A 690 -18.04 49.86 -63.35
C LEU A 690 -19.37 49.76 -62.62
N SER A 691 -19.60 50.59 -61.60
CA SER A 691 -20.89 50.63 -60.89
C SER A 691 -21.78 51.70 -61.52
N ILE A 692 -23.03 51.36 -61.81
CA ILE A 692 -24.04 52.32 -62.27
C ILE A 692 -25.31 52.06 -61.44
N SER A 693 -25.87 53.10 -60.80
CA SER A 693 -27.19 52.95 -60.18
C SER A 693 -28.25 52.79 -61.28
N PHE A 694 -29.28 51.97 -61.06
CA PHE A 694 -30.25 51.67 -62.12
C PHE A 694 -30.93 52.93 -62.67
N ASP A 695 -31.28 53.88 -61.80
CA ASP A 695 -31.87 55.17 -62.19
C ASP A 695 -30.96 55.96 -63.15
N GLN A 696 -29.64 55.91 -62.95
CA GLN A 696 -28.65 56.52 -63.85
C GLN A 696 -28.43 55.69 -65.12
N ALA A 697 -28.52 54.37 -65.05
CA ALA A 697 -28.35 53.48 -66.21
C ALA A 697 -29.48 53.66 -67.24
N VAL A 698 -30.71 53.87 -66.77
CA VAL A 698 -31.88 54.12 -67.63
C VAL A 698 -31.79 55.50 -68.33
N GLU A 699 -31.21 56.51 -67.68
CA GLU A 699 -30.94 57.81 -68.30
C GLU A 699 -29.84 57.77 -69.36
N VAL A 700 -28.81 56.93 -69.19
CA VAL A 700 -27.69 56.78 -70.14
C VAL A 700 -28.05 55.90 -71.35
N ALA A 701 -29.08 55.04 -71.22
CA ALA A 701 -29.54 54.13 -72.28
C ALA A 701 -30.65 54.70 -73.19
N LYS A 702 -31.22 55.86 -72.85
CA LYS A 702 -32.05 56.68 -73.76
C LYS A 702 -31.18 57.59 -74.60
#